data_AF-A0A354D0V2-F1
#
_entry.id   AF-A0A354D0V2-F1
#
_cell.length_a   1.000
_cell.length_b   1.000
_cell.length_c   1.000
_cell.angle_alpha   90.00
_cell.angle_beta   90.00
_cell.angle_gamma   90.00
#
_symmetry.space_group_name_H-M   'P 1'
#
loop_
_entity.id
_entity.type
_entity.pdbx_description
1 polymer ?
#
loop_
_entity_poly.entity_id
_entity_poly.type
_entity_poly.pdbx_seq_one_letter_code
_entity_poly.pdbx_strand_id
1 'polypeptide(L)'
;MEIRGEWILVDGEPFLVKGVGYSPYRPGQRPPKSPVSLEVMASDFQRIREGGFNTIRTWAPLSPEQLALAHDHGLMVLQGLWIDQHADYGSASFQAMMRDLIHREAKRAMGSPAVLAFIVGNELSPHHVYTIGLDATEGLLRLAARSVKELDPARLVSYANWPELPFLDHSMLDVVSFNVYPYKPANVSHSFGFRGYVEHLKRSQARDKPLLITEVGLSASPQASSQSGYGGLTPEAQARQVLDVWDAVFQARAQGACVFEWNDEWWKQGDRLDDESAHDPDDPEEWFGMQEFASADQLEPTPRPLYHALKAYNQAIVLSPVTDERYHERVPVSVYATEAVAAVRVRVGKATWQSAAHLSVHWWKAALDLPKPEAPQRLDVTIQALDRRQHVLAQQVRRIWVGGTGSSPRVLIRTDQTRYEVGEQLYPMAFTIRIEEGTGQPRPNQLVHFAITELPAHAEVTQSKRTNDQGELTGSYLLREAGVVMLSAGTAPDEQQPLRRVGAERLIHVVKRPRPPAAIAHQPSRWESRVPEDIRRALRHDTVAFHLADEGAPAPVDYEAYGTFHDAGTSAYRYEIRDAAGLAKAVGEGISPNEESLLRDPAYRKALEGNLLDGTVWDFVAHDDVHLSFLKWASTVEQSPGVKLFFTARALERAGLLASAVKAYHAILVHFPDAVGWTEFQTPWYVGPTTRDTLETLLRLHPELGLRLEGARVVIEGGFDNDVANDVVIASPGRLVRVGPDEAVPAVEDVSRLEVVREIGKGRVRLRQYANRHWQLLVDGNPMVIRAMSYQPSAVGESPDEGTLKDWMTADRNQNGKPDGPFDTFVDANHNHIQDPEEPTVGDFHLMHGMGVNVLRLYHHASNKALLRRLYEDHGIMALMGDLVGMYTVGSGATWEEGTDYLDPTQRRRMTQSVKQMVREFKNEPYILMWVLGNENNYGGMHGIVGGRGNAARYPKEYYAFLNELATWIHREDPNHPVAVANGEWLYLDLIAQQAPAIDVFGANVYRGEHGFGSSFFEAVREVLDKPVLITEFGCPAYQARHPEPVGELGQALYHLGNWIDLDSHLAGRGAGNALGGVIFAWVDEWWKAGQPPRFSPWVQDTTPNWSGPFPGGKNYEEWFGITSQGDGSRSPYLRQLRAAYRMYHSLWKP
;
A
#
# COMPACT_ATOMS: atom_id res chain seq x y z
N MET A 1 20.14 -32.87 4.35
CA MET A 1 18.82 -33.25 3.80
C MET A 1 18.96 -33.41 2.30
N GLU A 2 18.23 -34.32 1.68
CA GLU A 2 18.27 -34.53 0.23
C GLU A 2 16.88 -34.89 -0.33
N ILE A 3 16.64 -34.61 -1.62
CA ILE A 3 15.46 -35.11 -2.32
C ILE A 3 15.86 -36.34 -3.15
N ARG A 4 15.11 -37.43 -3.01
CA ARG A 4 15.29 -38.63 -3.85
C ARG A 4 13.95 -39.11 -4.37
N GLY A 5 13.72 -38.89 -5.67
CA GLY A 5 12.40 -39.09 -6.27
C GLY A 5 11.38 -38.20 -5.55
N GLU A 6 10.28 -38.81 -5.11
CA GLU A 6 9.22 -38.07 -4.44
C GLU A 6 9.46 -37.84 -2.95
N TRP A 7 10.58 -38.27 -2.36
CA TRP A 7 10.80 -38.22 -0.91
C TRP A 7 11.83 -37.18 -0.49
N ILE A 8 11.54 -36.52 0.64
CA ILE A 8 12.53 -35.80 1.44
C ILE A 8 13.26 -36.83 2.30
N LEU A 9 14.60 -36.78 2.33
CA LEU A 9 15.42 -37.66 3.16
C LEU A 9 16.12 -36.84 4.24
N VAL A 10 15.96 -37.29 5.47
CA VAL A 10 16.66 -36.82 6.66
C VAL A 10 17.56 -37.95 7.11
N ASP A 11 18.86 -37.67 7.24
CA ASP A 11 19.89 -38.65 7.60
C ASP A 11 19.87 -39.93 6.74
N GLY A 12 19.52 -39.78 5.46
CA GLY A 12 19.47 -40.88 4.48
C GLY A 12 18.19 -41.72 4.52
N GLU A 13 17.23 -41.41 5.40
CA GLU A 13 15.95 -42.09 5.52
C GLU A 13 14.79 -41.23 4.96
N PRO A 14 13.82 -41.81 4.22
CA PRO A 14 12.63 -41.07 3.80
C PRO A 14 11.87 -40.51 5.01
N PHE A 15 11.68 -39.20 5.03
CA PHE A 15 11.06 -38.47 6.13
C PHE A 15 9.62 -38.10 5.77
N LEU A 16 8.66 -38.58 6.57
CA LEU A 16 7.26 -38.20 6.45
C LEU A 16 6.98 -37.03 7.40
N VAL A 17 6.59 -35.88 6.84
CA VAL A 17 6.31 -34.68 7.64
C VAL A 17 4.97 -34.87 8.37
N LYS A 18 5.05 -34.94 9.71
CA LYS A 18 3.93 -34.88 10.64
C LYS A 18 4.02 -33.55 11.36
N GLY A 19 3.51 -32.52 10.69
CA GLY A 19 3.69 -31.14 11.08
C GLY A 19 2.53 -30.54 11.85
N VAL A 20 2.79 -29.41 12.50
CA VAL A 20 1.79 -28.53 13.09
C VAL A 20 2.19 -27.07 12.86
N GLY A 21 1.22 -26.22 12.49
CA GLY A 21 1.40 -24.77 12.48
C GLY A 21 1.65 -24.29 13.90
N TYR A 22 2.76 -23.61 14.12
CA TYR A 22 3.21 -23.26 15.45
C TYR A 22 3.36 -21.75 15.59
N SER A 23 2.55 -21.23 16.51
CA SER A 23 2.62 -19.87 17.00
C SER A 23 2.63 -19.90 18.53
N PRO A 24 3.61 -19.25 19.19
CA PRO A 24 3.82 -19.38 20.62
C PRO A 24 2.91 -18.48 21.45
N TYR A 25 2.09 -17.63 20.82
CA TYR A 25 1.33 -16.60 21.52
C TYR A 25 0.21 -17.20 22.38
N ARG A 26 0.02 -16.59 23.55
CA ARG A 26 -1.03 -16.89 24.52
C ARG A 26 -2.08 -15.78 24.48
N PRO A 27 -3.25 -15.96 25.13
CA PRO A 27 -4.18 -14.86 25.35
C PRO A 27 -3.48 -13.59 25.86
N GLY A 28 -3.84 -12.43 25.31
CA GLY A 28 -3.22 -11.13 25.55
C GLY A 28 -1.89 -10.91 24.82
N GLN A 29 -1.46 -11.84 23.97
CA GLN A 29 -0.22 -11.74 23.20
C GLN A 29 -0.49 -11.78 21.69
N ARG A 30 0.28 -11.01 20.92
CA ARG A 30 0.25 -11.04 19.45
C ARG A 30 1.61 -10.73 18.82
N PRO A 31 1.90 -11.27 17.62
CA PRO A 31 3.04 -10.84 16.83
C PRO A 31 2.81 -9.42 16.26
N PRO A 32 3.87 -8.63 16.04
CA PRO A 32 5.22 -8.77 16.59
C PRO A 32 5.34 -8.17 18.02
N LYS A 33 4.24 -7.68 18.61
CA LYS A 33 4.24 -6.87 19.85
C LYS A 33 4.71 -7.63 21.10
N SER A 34 4.47 -8.93 21.15
CA SER A 34 4.77 -9.74 22.32
C SER A 34 6.07 -10.53 22.14
N PRO A 35 7.00 -10.50 23.11
CA PRO A 35 8.20 -11.32 23.07
C PRO A 35 7.84 -12.80 23.23
N VAL A 36 8.62 -13.67 22.60
CA VAL A 36 8.43 -15.12 22.68
C VAL A 36 9.29 -15.71 23.80
N SER A 37 8.66 -16.41 24.74
CA SER A 37 9.37 -17.08 25.84
C SER A 37 9.92 -18.46 25.42
N LEU A 38 11.23 -18.67 25.57
CA LEU A 38 11.86 -19.98 25.33
C LEU A 38 11.36 -21.08 26.27
N GLU A 39 10.98 -20.75 27.49
CA GLU A 39 10.42 -21.71 28.45
C GLU A 39 9.05 -22.21 27.98
N VAL A 40 8.20 -21.30 27.52
CA VAL A 40 6.90 -21.63 26.93
C VAL A 40 7.09 -22.48 25.68
N MET A 41 8.02 -22.09 24.80
CA MET A 41 8.34 -22.88 23.61
C MET A 41 8.86 -24.27 23.95
N ALA A 42 9.71 -24.42 24.97
CA ALA A 42 10.21 -25.73 25.39
C ALA A 42 9.06 -26.63 25.87
N SER A 43 8.16 -26.07 26.68
CA SER A 43 6.95 -26.73 27.18
C SER A 43 6.01 -27.17 26.05
N ASP A 44 5.82 -26.31 25.04
CA ASP A 44 5.06 -26.63 23.84
C ASP A 44 5.75 -27.68 22.98
N PHE A 45 7.05 -27.55 22.71
CA PHE A 45 7.83 -28.47 21.89
C PHE A 45 7.87 -29.88 22.48
N GLN A 46 7.97 -29.99 23.80
CA GLN A 46 7.83 -31.27 24.49
C GLN A 46 6.47 -31.91 24.20
N ARG A 47 5.37 -31.17 24.34
CA ARG A 47 4.02 -31.69 24.05
C ARG A 47 3.80 -32.00 22.58
N ILE A 48 4.31 -31.18 21.68
CA ILE A 48 4.27 -31.42 20.23
C ILE A 48 4.96 -32.76 19.91
N ARG A 49 6.16 -32.99 20.49
CA ARG A 49 6.89 -34.25 20.32
C ARG A 49 6.14 -35.43 20.93
N GLU A 50 5.56 -35.27 22.12
CA GLU A 50 4.71 -36.29 22.77
C GLU A 50 3.42 -36.59 21.97
N GLY A 51 2.92 -35.62 21.22
CA GLY A 51 1.83 -35.75 20.25
C GLY A 51 2.21 -36.57 19.00
N GLY A 52 3.47 -36.99 18.90
CA GLY A 52 3.99 -37.75 17.77
C GLY A 52 4.24 -36.90 16.52
N PHE A 53 4.19 -35.57 16.63
CA PHE A 53 4.65 -34.66 15.58
C PHE A 53 6.19 -34.70 15.51
N ASN A 54 6.72 -34.37 14.34
CA ASN A 54 8.17 -34.30 14.10
C ASN A 54 8.60 -33.00 13.43
N THR A 55 7.65 -32.13 13.11
CA THR A 55 7.90 -30.89 12.38
C THR A 55 6.99 -29.78 12.92
N ILE A 56 7.48 -28.56 12.98
CA ILE A 56 6.69 -27.34 13.18
C ILE A 56 6.78 -26.47 11.93
N ARG A 57 5.72 -25.75 11.61
CA ARG A 57 5.70 -24.73 10.56
C ARG A 57 5.47 -23.37 11.19
N THR A 58 6.29 -22.40 10.82
CA THR A 58 6.18 -21.01 11.31
C THR A 58 5.97 -20.06 10.14
N TRP A 59 5.31 -18.93 10.37
CA TRP A 59 5.16 -17.85 9.37
C TRP A 59 6.29 -16.82 9.45
N ALA A 60 6.87 -16.66 10.64
CA ALA A 60 8.05 -15.85 10.90
C ALA A 60 9.29 -16.73 11.14
N PRO A 61 10.50 -16.23 10.84
CA PRO A 61 11.73 -16.96 11.08
C PRO A 61 12.04 -17.06 12.58
N LEU A 62 12.29 -18.29 13.06
CA LEU A 62 12.86 -18.53 14.39
C LEU A 62 14.32 -18.07 14.50
N SER A 63 14.69 -17.57 15.69
CA SER A 63 16.08 -17.24 16.05
C SER A 63 16.96 -18.48 16.18
N PRO A 64 18.31 -18.34 16.14
CA PRO A 64 19.22 -19.48 16.33
C PRO A 64 18.97 -20.27 17.62
N GLU A 65 18.65 -19.58 18.72
CA GLU A 65 18.35 -20.21 20.02
C GLU A 65 17.05 -21.00 19.97
N GLN A 66 16.02 -20.47 19.29
CA GLN A 66 14.75 -21.16 19.09
C GLN A 66 14.90 -22.38 18.17
N LEU A 67 15.74 -22.27 17.14
CA LEU A 67 16.07 -23.39 16.25
C LEU A 67 16.85 -24.48 16.98
N ALA A 68 17.81 -24.10 17.83
CA ALA A 68 18.53 -25.05 18.68
C ALA A 68 17.55 -25.76 19.64
N LEU A 69 16.62 -25.01 20.25
CA LEU A 69 15.59 -25.58 21.11
C LEU A 69 14.69 -26.58 20.36
N ALA A 70 14.28 -26.28 19.13
CA ALA A 70 13.51 -27.19 18.29
C ALA A 70 14.30 -28.48 18.01
N HIS A 71 15.57 -28.36 17.65
CA HIS A 71 16.45 -29.51 17.43
C HIS A 71 16.63 -30.37 18.69
N ASP A 72 16.85 -29.74 19.84
CA ASP A 72 17.01 -30.43 21.14
C ASP A 72 15.77 -31.24 21.53
N HIS A 73 14.59 -30.85 21.04
CA HIS A 73 13.33 -31.57 21.21
C HIS A 73 13.02 -32.56 20.07
N GLY A 74 13.94 -32.71 19.11
CA GLY A 74 13.80 -33.61 17.96
C GLY A 74 12.75 -33.15 16.95
N LEU A 75 12.56 -31.83 16.82
CA LEU A 75 11.63 -31.21 15.87
C LEU A 75 12.37 -30.58 14.69
N MET A 76 11.84 -30.84 13.50
CA MET A 76 12.18 -30.14 12.29
C MET A 76 11.36 -28.85 12.14
N VAL A 77 11.85 -27.89 11.35
CA VAL A 77 11.21 -26.58 11.15
C VAL A 77 11.01 -26.33 9.66
N LEU A 78 9.76 -26.12 9.25
CA LEU A 78 9.41 -25.45 7.99
C LEU A 78 9.37 -23.95 8.28
N GLN A 79 10.47 -23.27 7.98
CA GLN A 79 10.68 -21.89 8.41
C GLN A 79 10.08 -20.92 7.39
N GLY A 80 9.04 -20.20 7.78
CA GLY A 80 8.39 -19.19 6.94
C GLY A 80 9.24 -17.94 6.78
N LEU A 81 9.26 -17.43 5.55
CA LEU A 81 9.74 -16.11 5.19
C LEU A 81 8.58 -15.34 4.58
N TRP A 82 8.14 -14.30 5.28
CA TRP A 82 6.99 -13.50 4.87
C TRP A 82 7.31 -12.71 3.60
N ILE A 83 6.41 -12.81 2.63
CA ILE A 83 6.36 -11.96 1.44
C ILE A 83 5.06 -11.19 1.56
N ASP A 84 5.13 -9.86 1.48
CA ASP A 84 3.93 -9.03 1.48
C ASP A 84 3.04 -9.39 0.27
N GLN A 85 1.81 -9.81 0.55
CA GLN A 85 0.84 -10.24 -0.44
C GLN A 85 0.30 -9.09 -1.32
N HIS A 86 0.64 -7.82 -0.99
CA HIS A 86 0.20 -6.61 -1.70
C HIS A 86 1.35 -5.82 -2.34
N ALA A 87 2.61 -6.27 -2.20
CA ALA A 87 3.76 -5.56 -2.74
C ALA A 87 3.97 -5.80 -4.24
N ASP A 88 4.57 -4.83 -4.94
CA ASP A 88 4.91 -5.01 -6.37
C ASP A 88 6.09 -5.96 -6.56
N TYR A 89 5.78 -7.20 -6.97
CA TYR A 89 6.76 -8.26 -7.21
C TYR A 89 7.70 -7.99 -8.38
N GLY A 90 7.33 -7.06 -9.27
CA GLY A 90 8.17 -6.61 -10.38
C GLY A 90 9.16 -5.51 -10.00
N SER A 91 8.95 -4.85 -8.86
CA SER A 91 9.83 -3.78 -8.39
C SER A 91 11.22 -4.29 -8.06
N ALA A 92 12.24 -3.66 -8.64
CA ALA A 92 13.63 -3.98 -8.33
C ALA A 92 13.97 -3.71 -6.86
N SER A 93 13.42 -2.64 -6.25
CA SER A 93 13.64 -2.31 -4.83
C SER A 93 12.99 -3.35 -3.91
N PHE A 94 11.75 -3.78 -4.21
CA PHE A 94 11.10 -4.85 -3.46
C PHE A 94 11.86 -6.18 -3.61
N GLN A 95 12.29 -6.51 -4.82
CA GLN A 95 13.12 -7.70 -5.07
C GLN A 95 14.46 -7.66 -4.31
N ALA A 96 15.12 -6.51 -4.24
CA ALA A 96 16.35 -6.33 -3.46
C ALA A 96 16.08 -6.49 -1.95
N MET A 97 15.07 -5.80 -1.41
CA MET A 97 14.66 -5.95 0.00
C MET A 97 14.33 -7.40 0.34
N MET A 98 13.59 -8.10 -0.53
CA MET A 98 13.27 -9.50 -0.34
C MET A 98 14.51 -10.39 -0.39
N ARG A 99 15.45 -10.12 -1.30
CA ARG A 99 16.75 -10.81 -1.33
C ARG A 99 17.49 -10.62 -0.01
N ASP A 100 17.56 -9.41 0.51
CA ASP A 100 18.29 -9.10 1.75
C ASP A 100 17.64 -9.72 2.99
N LEU A 101 16.31 -9.65 3.09
CA LEU A 101 15.54 -10.36 4.11
C LEU A 101 15.84 -11.86 4.06
N ILE A 102 15.72 -12.48 2.90
CA ILE A 102 15.96 -13.91 2.72
C ILE A 102 17.41 -14.25 3.04
N HIS A 103 18.37 -13.46 2.55
CA HIS A 103 19.79 -13.68 2.82
C HIS A 103 20.11 -13.60 4.30
N ARG A 104 19.58 -12.59 5.00
CA ARG A 104 19.78 -12.40 6.44
C ARG A 104 19.24 -13.58 7.24
N GLU A 105 18.00 -13.99 6.99
CA GLU A 105 17.37 -15.07 7.77
C GLU A 105 17.91 -16.45 7.38
N ALA A 106 18.19 -16.70 6.10
CA ALA A 106 18.87 -17.91 5.65
C ALA A 106 20.28 -18.04 6.25
N LYS A 107 21.01 -16.92 6.36
CA LYS A 107 22.32 -16.89 7.01
C LYS A 107 22.24 -17.17 8.50
N ARG A 108 21.24 -16.64 9.22
CA ARG A 108 21.02 -16.92 10.65
C ARG A 108 20.72 -18.39 10.93
N ALA A 109 20.00 -19.04 10.02
CA ALA A 109 19.66 -20.46 10.13
C ALA A 109 20.67 -21.40 9.42
N MET A 110 21.77 -20.84 8.89
CA MET A 110 22.78 -21.60 8.16
C MET A 110 23.44 -22.62 9.09
N GLY A 111 23.53 -23.87 8.62
CA GLY A 111 24.09 -24.97 9.42
C GLY A 111 23.20 -25.47 10.57
N SER A 112 22.03 -24.87 10.80
CA SER A 112 21.08 -25.39 11.80
C SER A 112 20.52 -26.74 11.34
N PRO A 113 20.65 -27.81 12.15
CA PRO A 113 20.09 -29.13 11.82
C PRO A 113 18.56 -29.19 11.94
N ALA A 114 17.95 -28.19 12.59
CA ALA A 114 16.50 -28.15 12.81
C ALA A 114 15.70 -27.80 11.55
N VAL A 115 16.26 -27.02 10.61
CA VAL A 115 15.46 -26.44 9.54
C VAL A 115 15.37 -27.39 8.35
N LEU A 116 14.16 -27.90 8.10
CA LEU A 116 13.86 -28.82 7.01
C LEU A 116 13.79 -28.12 5.66
N ALA A 117 13.03 -27.03 5.59
CA ALA A 117 12.88 -26.22 4.40
C ALA A 117 12.54 -24.77 4.76
N PHE A 118 12.91 -23.84 3.87
CA PHE A 118 12.35 -22.50 3.87
C PHE A 118 11.05 -22.46 3.08
N ILE A 119 10.02 -21.81 3.63
CA ILE A 119 8.77 -21.52 2.93
C ILE A 119 8.82 -20.05 2.52
N VAL A 120 9.11 -19.78 1.24
CA VAL A 120 9.24 -18.41 0.70
C VAL A 120 7.88 -17.89 0.24
N GLY A 121 7.16 -17.20 1.12
CA GLY A 121 5.81 -16.71 0.89
C GLY A 121 4.71 -17.68 1.31
N ASN A 122 3.53 -17.11 1.57
CA ASN A 122 2.32 -17.82 1.96
C ASN A 122 1.13 -17.21 1.22
N GLU A 123 0.38 -18.05 0.50
CA GLU A 123 -0.92 -17.70 -0.11
C GLU A 123 -0.94 -16.34 -0.82
N LEU A 124 -0.05 -16.14 -1.80
CA LEU A 124 -0.07 -14.91 -2.58
C LEU A 124 -1.49 -14.66 -3.12
N SER A 125 -1.98 -13.42 -2.97
CA SER A 125 -3.35 -13.08 -3.36
C SER A 125 -3.57 -13.30 -4.86
N PRO A 126 -4.57 -14.10 -5.27
CA PRO A 126 -4.83 -14.31 -6.70
C PRO A 126 -5.07 -13.00 -7.46
N HIS A 127 -5.87 -12.09 -6.88
CA HIS A 127 -6.11 -10.76 -7.43
C HIS A 127 -4.80 -10.00 -7.70
N HIS A 128 -3.90 -10.02 -6.72
CA HIS A 128 -2.63 -9.30 -6.78
C HIS A 128 -1.67 -9.90 -7.80
N VAL A 129 -1.57 -11.24 -7.85
CA VAL A 129 -0.79 -11.97 -8.86
C VAL A 129 -1.24 -11.61 -10.28
N TYR A 130 -2.55 -11.42 -10.51
CA TYR A 130 -3.05 -10.98 -11.82
C TYR A 130 -2.78 -9.50 -12.10
N THR A 131 -2.89 -8.64 -11.10
CA THR A 131 -2.70 -7.19 -11.25
C THR A 131 -1.24 -6.85 -11.57
N ILE A 132 -0.30 -7.44 -10.83
CA ILE A 132 1.15 -7.25 -11.02
C ILE A 132 1.68 -8.07 -12.21
N GLY A 133 1.08 -9.23 -12.47
CA GLY A 133 1.42 -10.11 -13.57
C GLY A 133 2.19 -11.36 -13.15
N LEU A 134 1.95 -12.44 -13.92
CA LEU A 134 2.51 -13.77 -13.67
C LEU A 134 4.04 -13.78 -13.71
N ASP A 135 4.65 -13.14 -14.71
CA ASP A 135 6.10 -13.14 -14.90
C ASP A 135 6.85 -12.50 -13.73
N ALA A 136 6.30 -11.41 -13.19
CA ALA A 136 6.84 -10.72 -12.02
C ALA A 136 6.71 -11.58 -10.76
N THR A 137 5.55 -12.20 -10.55
CA THR A 137 5.30 -13.13 -9.44
C THR A 137 6.26 -14.32 -9.46
N GLU A 138 6.37 -15.02 -10.59
CA GLU A 138 7.30 -16.14 -10.76
C GLU A 138 8.76 -15.68 -10.73
N GLY A 139 9.04 -14.46 -11.19
CA GLY A 139 10.35 -13.81 -11.08
C GLY A 139 10.78 -13.67 -9.62
N LEU A 140 9.89 -13.17 -8.75
CA LEU A 140 10.13 -13.03 -7.33
C LEU A 140 10.30 -14.38 -6.63
N LEU A 141 9.44 -15.37 -6.90
CA LEU A 141 9.57 -16.70 -6.29
C LEU A 141 10.90 -17.38 -6.73
N ARG A 142 11.32 -17.19 -7.99
CA ARG A 142 12.63 -17.65 -8.48
C ARG A 142 13.78 -16.92 -7.82
N LEU A 143 13.65 -15.61 -7.60
CA LEU A 143 14.62 -14.84 -6.83
C LEU A 143 14.74 -15.39 -5.41
N ALA A 144 13.62 -15.54 -4.72
CA ALA A 144 13.58 -16.01 -3.34
C ALA A 144 14.23 -17.39 -3.19
N ALA A 145 13.88 -18.33 -4.08
CA ALA A 145 14.49 -19.66 -4.08
C ALA A 145 16.00 -19.61 -4.35
N ARG A 146 16.44 -18.83 -5.34
CA ARG A 146 17.87 -18.67 -5.62
C ARG A 146 18.62 -18.05 -4.44
N SER A 147 18.05 -17.04 -3.79
CA SER A 147 18.69 -16.35 -2.66
C SER A 147 18.98 -17.30 -1.49
N VAL A 148 18.07 -18.24 -1.18
CA VAL A 148 18.36 -19.28 -0.19
C VAL A 148 19.48 -20.20 -0.67
N LYS A 149 19.40 -20.67 -1.93
CA LYS A 149 20.36 -21.62 -2.51
C LYS A 149 21.77 -21.05 -2.69
N GLU A 150 21.91 -19.74 -2.87
CA GLU A 150 23.20 -19.05 -2.93
C GLU A 150 23.97 -19.16 -1.61
N LEU A 151 23.26 -19.20 -0.48
CA LEU A 151 23.85 -19.26 0.87
C LEU A 151 23.98 -20.68 1.40
N ASP A 152 22.93 -21.50 1.23
CA ASP A 152 22.89 -22.91 1.64
C ASP A 152 22.32 -23.76 0.49
N PRO A 153 23.18 -24.17 -0.47
CA PRO A 153 22.75 -24.95 -1.64
C PRO A 153 22.03 -26.26 -1.29
N ALA A 154 22.33 -26.82 -0.10
CA ALA A 154 21.74 -28.06 0.38
C ALA A 154 20.39 -27.86 1.08
N ARG A 155 20.02 -26.62 1.43
CA ARG A 155 18.75 -26.33 2.10
C ARG A 155 17.58 -26.46 1.13
N LEU A 156 16.49 -27.06 1.59
CA LEU A 156 15.28 -27.18 0.78
C LEU A 156 14.49 -25.86 0.78
N VAL A 157 13.85 -25.56 -0.34
CA VAL A 157 12.98 -24.40 -0.53
C VAL A 157 11.63 -24.85 -1.04
N SER A 158 10.57 -24.24 -0.51
CA SER A 158 9.19 -24.40 -0.92
C SER A 158 8.47 -23.05 -0.88
N TYR A 159 7.23 -23.02 -1.35
CA TYR A 159 6.30 -21.91 -1.25
C TYR A 159 4.93 -22.48 -0.87
N ALA A 160 4.27 -21.91 0.14
CA ALA A 160 2.94 -22.34 0.57
C ALA A 160 1.88 -21.73 -0.34
N ASN A 161 1.55 -22.44 -1.43
CA ASN A 161 0.66 -21.91 -2.46
C ASN A 161 -0.84 -22.04 -2.12
N TRP A 162 -1.66 -21.20 -2.74
CA TRP A 162 -3.12 -21.24 -2.63
C TRP A 162 -3.75 -22.09 -3.76
N PRO A 163 -4.82 -22.88 -3.53
CA PRO A 163 -5.43 -23.74 -4.54
C PRO A 163 -6.04 -23.04 -5.76
N GLU A 164 -6.16 -21.72 -5.77
CA GLU A 164 -6.59 -20.94 -6.96
C GLU A 164 -5.41 -20.52 -7.85
N LEU A 165 -4.18 -20.71 -7.40
CA LEU A 165 -2.95 -20.42 -8.13
C LEU A 165 -2.12 -21.68 -8.49
N PRO A 166 -2.72 -22.82 -8.86
CA PRO A 166 -1.95 -24.04 -9.15
C PRO A 166 -1.11 -23.95 -10.43
N PHE A 167 -1.18 -22.84 -11.16
CA PHE A 167 -0.47 -22.61 -12.42
C PHE A 167 0.85 -21.87 -12.28
N LEU A 168 1.17 -21.36 -11.09
CA LEU A 168 2.47 -20.76 -10.84
C LEU A 168 3.57 -21.80 -11.11
N ASP A 169 4.65 -21.37 -11.75
CA ASP A 169 5.80 -22.24 -11.96
C ASP A 169 6.36 -22.73 -10.62
N HIS A 170 6.32 -24.05 -10.41
CA HIS A 170 6.87 -24.73 -9.25
C HIS A 170 8.22 -25.42 -9.57
N SER A 171 8.76 -25.23 -10.76
CA SER A 171 9.98 -25.89 -11.22
C SER A 171 11.20 -25.52 -10.36
N MET A 172 11.26 -24.29 -9.84
CA MET A 172 12.38 -23.82 -9.01
C MET A 172 12.35 -24.30 -7.55
N LEU A 173 11.24 -24.86 -7.07
CA LEU A 173 11.08 -25.30 -5.68
C LEU A 173 11.57 -26.74 -5.50
N ASP A 174 12.19 -27.08 -4.37
CA ASP A 174 12.58 -28.48 -4.08
C ASP A 174 11.37 -29.31 -3.66
N VAL A 175 10.45 -28.67 -2.95
CA VAL A 175 9.21 -29.26 -2.44
C VAL A 175 8.04 -28.44 -2.97
N VAL A 176 6.99 -29.11 -3.43
CA VAL A 176 5.75 -28.44 -3.82
C VAL A 176 4.85 -28.38 -2.59
N SER A 177 4.30 -27.21 -2.28
CA SER A 177 3.45 -27.06 -1.10
C SER A 177 2.20 -26.25 -1.39
N PHE A 178 1.10 -26.66 -0.74
CA PHE A 178 -0.18 -25.99 -0.83
C PHE A 178 -0.84 -25.93 0.55
N ASN A 179 -1.49 -24.81 0.85
CA ASN A 179 -2.48 -24.74 1.91
C ASN A 179 -3.80 -25.26 1.34
N VAL A 180 -4.32 -26.35 1.89
CA VAL A 180 -5.52 -27.00 1.34
C VAL A 180 -6.50 -27.24 2.46
N TYR A 181 -7.70 -26.69 2.30
CA TYR A 181 -8.78 -26.83 3.25
C TYR A 181 -9.98 -27.53 2.60
N PRO A 182 -10.76 -28.32 3.36
CA PRO A 182 -11.87 -29.08 2.77
C PRO A 182 -13.08 -28.23 2.38
N TYR A 183 -13.15 -26.97 2.80
CA TYR A 183 -14.32 -26.10 2.66
C TYR A 183 -14.20 -25.07 1.51
N LYS A 184 -12.99 -24.71 1.08
CA LYS A 184 -12.75 -23.71 0.03
C LYS A 184 -11.38 -23.97 -0.63
N PRO A 185 -11.16 -23.57 -1.90
CA PRO A 185 -12.14 -23.08 -2.89
C PRO A 185 -13.01 -24.20 -3.49
N ALA A 186 -13.99 -23.87 -4.34
CA ALA A 186 -14.91 -24.89 -4.88
C ALA A 186 -14.27 -25.94 -5.78
N ASN A 187 -13.06 -25.71 -6.31
CA ASN A 187 -12.30 -26.80 -6.92
C ASN A 187 -12.02 -27.89 -5.86
N VAL A 188 -11.68 -27.52 -4.63
CA VAL A 188 -11.46 -28.44 -3.52
C VAL A 188 -12.78 -28.93 -2.92
N SER A 189 -13.66 -28.03 -2.47
CA SER A 189 -14.84 -28.40 -1.67
C SER A 189 -15.98 -28.98 -2.50
N HIS A 190 -16.10 -28.59 -3.78
CA HIS A 190 -17.22 -29.00 -4.63
C HIS A 190 -16.82 -29.90 -5.80
N SER A 191 -15.74 -29.62 -6.54
CA SER A 191 -15.42 -30.37 -7.76
C SER A 191 -14.70 -31.69 -7.44
N PHE A 192 -13.50 -31.61 -6.88
CA PHE A 192 -12.65 -32.77 -6.62
C PHE A 192 -12.94 -33.44 -5.26
N GLY A 193 -13.40 -32.68 -4.27
CA GLY A 193 -13.30 -33.09 -2.88
C GLY A 193 -11.85 -33.04 -2.39
N PHE A 194 -11.64 -32.89 -1.08
CA PHE A 194 -10.32 -32.72 -0.47
C PHE A 194 -9.28 -33.76 -0.94
N ARG A 195 -9.56 -35.05 -0.76
CA ARG A 195 -8.63 -36.13 -1.19
C ARG A 195 -8.39 -36.11 -2.70
N GLY A 196 -9.44 -35.92 -3.49
CA GLY A 196 -9.35 -35.89 -4.94
C GLY A 196 -8.46 -34.76 -5.44
N TYR A 197 -8.52 -33.61 -4.76
CA TYR A 197 -7.71 -32.45 -5.08
C TYR A 197 -6.23 -32.65 -4.70
N VAL A 198 -5.94 -33.19 -3.52
CA VAL A 198 -4.55 -33.53 -3.14
C VAL A 198 -3.97 -34.59 -4.09
N GLU A 199 -4.76 -35.60 -4.49
CA GLU A 199 -4.35 -36.57 -5.51
C GLU A 199 -4.11 -35.90 -6.88
N HIS A 200 -4.89 -34.87 -7.22
CA HIS A 200 -4.70 -34.07 -8.43
C HIS A 200 -3.38 -33.29 -8.35
N LEU A 201 -3.16 -32.50 -7.31
CA LEU A 201 -1.90 -31.78 -7.07
C LEU A 201 -0.69 -32.73 -7.13
N LYS A 202 -0.80 -33.92 -6.54
CA LYS A 202 0.28 -34.91 -6.58
C LYS A 202 0.59 -35.38 -8.00
N ARG A 203 -0.41 -35.51 -8.86
CA ARG A 203 -0.25 -35.95 -10.26
C ARG A 203 0.13 -34.82 -11.22
N SER A 204 -0.38 -33.61 -11.00
CA SER A 204 -0.24 -32.48 -11.92
C SER A 204 0.95 -31.59 -11.57
N GLN A 205 1.11 -31.22 -10.29
CA GLN A 205 2.09 -30.25 -9.83
C GLN A 205 3.34 -30.91 -9.22
N ALA A 206 3.16 -32.00 -8.48
CA ALA A 206 4.22 -32.64 -7.70
C ALA A 206 4.56 -34.07 -8.17
N ARG A 207 4.47 -34.32 -9.49
CA ARG A 207 4.62 -35.66 -10.08
C ARG A 207 5.95 -36.34 -9.73
N ASP A 208 7.04 -35.58 -9.73
CA ASP A 208 8.40 -36.07 -9.49
C ASP A 208 9.07 -35.33 -8.31
N LYS A 209 8.26 -34.68 -7.46
CA LYS A 209 8.71 -33.91 -6.28
C LYS A 209 7.90 -34.30 -5.04
N PRO A 210 8.41 -34.08 -3.83
CA PRO A 210 7.61 -34.20 -2.63
C PRO A 210 6.46 -33.18 -2.64
N LEU A 211 5.27 -33.62 -2.20
CA LEU A 211 4.12 -32.75 -1.95
C LEU A 211 3.90 -32.63 -0.44
N LEU A 212 3.86 -31.40 0.07
CA LEU A 212 3.44 -31.11 1.45
C LEU A 212 2.16 -30.28 1.47
N ILE A 213 1.22 -30.65 2.33
CA ILE A 213 0.07 -29.79 2.63
C ILE A 213 0.43 -28.92 3.83
N THR A 214 0.83 -27.68 3.57
CA THR A 214 1.43 -26.80 4.58
C THR A 214 0.43 -26.23 5.57
N GLU A 215 -0.86 -26.23 5.23
CA GLU A 215 -1.95 -25.96 6.16
C GLU A 215 -3.14 -26.86 5.81
N VAL A 216 -3.70 -27.50 6.85
CA VAL A 216 -4.96 -28.23 6.79
C VAL A 216 -5.60 -28.20 8.18
N GLY A 217 -6.90 -27.91 8.25
CA GLY A 217 -7.58 -27.82 9.53
C GLY A 217 -9.04 -27.43 9.41
N LEU A 218 -9.72 -27.41 10.55
CA LEU A 218 -11.08 -26.93 10.71
C LEU A 218 -11.18 -26.21 12.06
N SER A 219 -11.93 -25.13 12.09
CA SER A 219 -12.22 -24.37 13.31
C SER A 219 -13.22 -25.08 14.21
N ALA A 220 -12.99 -25.06 15.53
CA ALA A 220 -13.94 -25.47 16.56
C ALA A 220 -14.81 -24.32 17.08
N SER A 221 -14.89 -23.21 16.35
CA SER A 221 -15.74 -22.08 16.74
C SER A 221 -17.20 -22.52 16.80
N PRO A 222 -17.97 -22.01 17.79
CA PRO A 222 -19.39 -22.24 17.87
C PRO A 222 -20.18 -21.59 16.72
N GLN A 223 -19.63 -20.55 16.08
CA GLN A 223 -20.24 -19.85 14.94
C GLN A 223 -19.60 -20.31 13.63
N ALA A 224 -20.39 -20.30 12.55
CA ALA A 224 -19.88 -20.53 11.20
C ALA A 224 -19.61 -19.19 10.52
N SER A 225 -18.49 -19.09 9.82
CA SER A 225 -18.16 -17.94 8.99
C SER A 225 -19.09 -17.90 7.79
N SER A 226 -19.82 -16.80 7.64
CA SER A 226 -20.69 -16.56 6.50
C SER A 226 -19.91 -16.32 5.19
N GLN A 227 -18.64 -15.89 5.29
CA GLN A 227 -17.80 -15.53 4.14
C GLN A 227 -16.79 -16.63 3.76
N SER A 228 -16.29 -17.40 4.72
CA SER A 228 -15.15 -18.31 4.51
C SER A 228 -15.48 -19.80 4.55
N GLY A 229 -16.69 -20.18 5.00
CA GLY A 229 -17.21 -21.54 4.91
C GLY A 229 -16.68 -22.54 5.95
N TYR A 230 -16.01 -22.07 7.01
CA TYR A 230 -15.56 -22.86 8.17
C TYR A 230 -16.16 -22.37 9.49
N GLY A 231 -16.04 -23.16 10.56
CA GLY A 231 -16.66 -22.90 11.87
C GLY A 231 -17.97 -23.66 12.08
N GLY A 232 -18.63 -23.45 13.23
CA GLY A 232 -19.87 -24.12 13.62
C GLY A 232 -19.68 -25.59 14.04
N LEU A 233 -18.47 -25.97 14.46
CA LEU A 233 -18.14 -27.33 14.86
C LEU A 233 -17.93 -27.43 16.38
N THR A 234 -18.39 -28.53 16.96
CA THR A 234 -17.96 -28.88 18.33
C THR A 234 -16.50 -29.36 18.31
N PRO A 235 -15.76 -29.30 19.43
CA PRO A 235 -14.41 -29.86 19.51
C PRO A 235 -14.31 -31.34 19.09
N GLU A 236 -15.34 -32.15 19.34
CA GLU A 236 -15.39 -33.56 18.89
C GLU A 236 -15.66 -33.69 17.38
N ALA A 237 -16.44 -32.77 16.81
CA ALA A 237 -16.66 -32.70 15.37
C ALA A 237 -15.39 -32.24 14.65
N GLN A 238 -14.70 -31.22 15.18
CA GLN A 238 -13.38 -30.78 14.73
C GLN A 238 -12.38 -31.95 14.75
N ALA A 239 -12.24 -32.64 15.89
CA ALA A 239 -11.33 -33.76 16.04
C ALA A 239 -11.54 -34.86 14.98
N ARG A 240 -12.80 -35.22 14.71
CA ARG A 240 -13.16 -36.24 13.73
C ARG A 240 -12.88 -35.80 12.30
N GLN A 241 -13.33 -34.60 11.93
CA GLN A 241 -13.23 -34.12 10.56
C GLN A 241 -11.79 -33.73 10.18
N VAL A 242 -11.03 -33.16 11.11
CA VAL A 242 -9.58 -32.91 10.90
C VAL A 242 -8.84 -34.23 10.74
N LEU A 243 -9.17 -35.27 11.52
CA LEU A 243 -8.58 -36.60 11.35
C LEU A 243 -8.90 -37.21 9.98
N ASP A 244 -10.12 -37.01 9.46
CA ASP A 244 -10.51 -37.47 8.13
C ASP A 244 -9.67 -36.82 7.03
N VAL A 245 -9.45 -35.50 7.08
CA VAL A 245 -8.60 -34.80 6.10
C VAL A 245 -7.11 -35.09 6.30
N TRP A 246 -6.66 -35.26 7.55
CA TRP A 246 -5.29 -35.68 7.87
C TRP A 246 -4.96 -37.04 7.25
N ASP A 247 -5.82 -38.04 7.46
CA ASP A 247 -5.68 -39.36 6.84
C ASP A 247 -5.78 -39.28 5.30
N ALA A 248 -6.67 -38.43 4.77
CA ALA A 248 -6.82 -38.22 3.33
C ALA A 248 -5.55 -37.70 2.65
N VAL A 249 -4.77 -36.82 3.29
CA VAL A 249 -3.49 -36.33 2.72
C VAL A 249 -2.53 -37.50 2.45
N PHE A 250 -2.36 -38.40 3.41
CA PHE A 250 -1.48 -39.56 3.27
C PHE A 250 -2.03 -40.58 2.27
N GLN A 251 -3.35 -40.78 2.24
CA GLN A 251 -4.00 -41.61 1.22
C GLN A 251 -3.87 -41.04 -0.20
N ALA A 252 -3.72 -39.72 -0.32
CA ALA A 252 -3.43 -39.04 -1.58
C ALA A 252 -1.94 -39.11 -1.98
N ARG A 253 -1.11 -39.82 -1.19
CA ARG A 253 0.33 -40.05 -1.43
C ARG A 253 1.19 -38.79 -1.33
N ALA A 254 0.74 -37.77 -0.59
CA ALA A 254 1.58 -36.66 -0.20
C ALA A 254 2.62 -37.12 0.85
N GLN A 255 3.74 -36.39 0.91
CA GLN A 255 4.88 -36.69 1.79
C GLN A 255 4.76 -36.03 3.18
N GLY A 256 3.65 -35.33 3.42
CA GLY A 256 3.26 -34.90 4.74
C GLY A 256 2.31 -33.71 4.74
N ALA A 257 1.98 -33.28 5.94
CA ALA A 257 1.09 -32.15 6.17
C ALA A 257 1.40 -31.43 7.47
N CYS A 258 0.90 -30.21 7.62
CA CYS A 258 0.88 -29.49 8.90
C CYS A 258 -0.57 -29.15 9.28
N VAL A 259 -0.99 -29.58 10.47
CA VAL A 259 -2.30 -29.17 11.01
C VAL A 259 -2.23 -27.69 11.38
N PHE A 260 -3.20 -26.92 10.92
CA PHE A 260 -3.43 -25.54 11.33
C PHE A 260 -4.51 -25.55 12.44
N GLU A 261 -4.18 -25.34 13.73
CA GLU A 261 -2.84 -25.04 14.28
C GLU A 261 -2.64 -25.49 15.75
N TRP A 262 -1.49 -25.17 16.38
CA TRP A 262 -1.16 -25.59 17.75
C TRP A 262 -2.11 -24.96 18.78
N ASN A 263 -2.14 -23.62 18.87
CA ASN A 263 -2.91 -22.87 19.85
C ASN A 263 -4.11 -22.20 19.19
N ASP A 264 -5.17 -21.98 19.96
CA ASP A 264 -6.13 -20.93 19.60
C ASP A 264 -5.41 -19.58 19.66
N GLU A 265 -5.67 -18.74 18.66
CA GLU A 265 -5.00 -17.47 18.46
C GLU A 265 -6.02 -16.33 18.56
N TRP A 266 -6.15 -15.74 19.75
CA TRP A 266 -7.15 -14.69 20.05
C TRP A 266 -6.85 -13.34 19.38
N TRP A 267 -5.86 -13.26 18.50
CA TRP A 267 -5.39 -11.99 17.92
C TRP A 267 -5.58 -11.93 16.40
N LYS A 268 -6.10 -13.00 15.82
CA LYS A 268 -5.84 -13.38 14.43
C LYS A 268 -6.54 -12.50 13.40
N GLN A 269 -7.63 -11.81 13.75
CA GLN A 269 -8.25 -10.84 12.85
C GLN A 269 -7.78 -9.41 13.05
N GLY A 270 -7.40 -9.00 14.26
CA GLY A 270 -6.87 -7.66 14.51
C GLY A 270 -7.89 -6.55 14.25
N ASP A 271 -9.18 -6.89 14.19
CA ASP A 271 -10.30 -5.97 13.91
C ASP A 271 -10.56 -4.99 15.07
N ARG A 272 -9.95 -5.25 16.23
CA ARG A 272 -10.04 -4.42 17.42
C ARG A 272 -8.65 -4.11 17.97
N LEU A 273 -8.52 -2.94 18.61
CA LEU A 273 -7.25 -2.51 19.20
C LEU A 273 -6.75 -3.46 20.31
N ASP A 274 -7.67 -4.21 20.92
CA ASP A 274 -7.51 -5.12 22.06
C ASP A 274 -7.91 -6.57 21.75
N ASP A 275 -8.00 -6.95 20.46
CA ASP A 275 -8.44 -8.27 19.98
C ASP A 275 -7.83 -9.42 20.78
N GLU A 276 -6.51 -9.36 21.01
CA GLU A 276 -5.74 -10.36 21.77
C GLU A 276 -6.29 -10.67 23.17
N SER A 277 -7.14 -9.80 23.74
CA SER A 277 -7.62 -9.88 25.12
C SER A 277 -8.92 -10.68 25.28
N ALA A 278 -9.60 -11.07 24.20
CA ALA A 278 -10.85 -11.82 24.25
C ALA A 278 -10.98 -12.81 23.09
N HIS A 279 -11.39 -14.05 23.37
CA HIS A 279 -11.70 -15.04 22.34
C HIS A 279 -13.09 -14.75 21.76
N ASP A 280 -13.15 -14.25 20.53
CA ASP A 280 -14.40 -13.85 19.89
C ASP A 280 -15.11 -15.10 19.31
N PRO A 281 -16.32 -15.46 19.81
CA PRO A 281 -17.07 -16.57 19.25
C PRO A 281 -17.55 -16.32 17.82
N ASP A 282 -17.68 -15.06 17.40
CA ASP A 282 -18.11 -14.64 16.06
C ASP A 282 -16.94 -14.57 15.06
N ASP A 283 -15.71 -14.82 15.53
CA ASP A 283 -14.53 -14.99 14.67
C ASP A 283 -14.07 -16.46 14.64
N PRO A 284 -14.46 -17.23 13.63
CA PRO A 284 -14.09 -18.63 13.56
C PRO A 284 -12.59 -18.87 13.36
N GLU A 285 -11.78 -17.88 12.95
CA GLU A 285 -10.36 -18.12 12.72
C GLU A 285 -9.55 -18.28 14.02
N GLU A 286 -10.01 -17.69 15.13
CA GLU A 286 -9.31 -17.80 16.42
C GLU A 286 -9.40 -19.21 17.06
N TRP A 287 -10.19 -20.12 16.49
CA TRP A 287 -10.58 -21.40 17.10
C TRP A 287 -10.01 -22.63 16.35
N PHE A 288 -8.94 -22.45 15.58
CA PHE A 288 -8.27 -23.56 14.86
C PHE A 288 -7.34 -24.39 15.75
N GLY A 289 -7.04 -23.93 16.97
CA GLY A 289 -6.10 -24.57 17.86
C GLY A 289 -6.47 -26.01 18.22
N MET A 290 -5.47 -26.86 18.39
CA MET A 290 -5.63 -28.13 19.12
C MET A 290 -5.45 -27.98 20.63
N GLN A 291 -4.96 -26.82 21.04
CA GLN A 291 -4.84 -26.35 22.42
C GLN A 291 -5.78 -25.17 22.64
N GLU A 292 -6.52 -25.16 23.75
CA GLU A 292 -7.39 -24.05 24.15
C GLU A 292 -6.90 -23.37 25.44
N PHE A 293 -7.37 -22.15 25.67
CA PHE A 293 -7.14 -21.40 26.90
C PHE A 293 -8.49 -21.04 27.52
N ALA A 294 -8.65 -21.34 28.80
CA ALA A 294 -9.87 -21.05 29.56
C ALA A 294 -9.94 -19.60 30.03
N SER A 295 -8.80 -18.90 30.12
CA SER A 295 -8.73 -17.49 30.50
C SER A 295 -7.42 -16.83 30.05
N ALA A 296 -7.40 -15.50 30.09
CA ALA A 296 -6.24 -14.70 29.72
C ALA A 296 -4.98 -14.97 30.58
N ASP A 297 -5.16 -15.41 31.82
CA ASP A 297 -4.07 -15.68 32.77
C ASP A 297 -3.48 -17.10 32.64
N GLN A 298 -4.07 -17.95 31.79
CA GLN A 298 -3.64 -19.33 31.63
C GLN A 298 -2.40 -19.41 30.72
N LEU A 299 -1.24 -19.63 31.34
CA LEU A 299 0.01 -19.86 30.60
C LEU A 299 0.03 -21.22 29.88
N GLU A 300 -0.53 -22.22 30.55
CA GLU A 300 -0.42 -23.62 30.19
C GLU A 300 -1.68 -24.12 29.47
N PRO A 301 -1.63 -24.49 28.18
CA PRO A 301 -2.83 -24.81 27.42
C PRO A 301 -3.55 -26.08 27.90
N THR A 302 -4.85 -26.14 27.63
CA THR A 302 -5.66 -27.34 27.77
C THR A 302 -5.77 -28.06 26.42
N PRO A 303 -5.38 -29.34 26.31
CA PRO A 303 -5.52 -30.08 25.05
C PRO A 303 -6.98 -30.37 24.69
N ARG A 304 -7.38 -30.04 23.46
CA ARG A 304 -8.69 -30.40 22.89
C ARG A 304 -8.72 -31.88 22.47
N PRO A 305 -9.92 -32.47 22.24
CA PRO A 305 -10.05 -33.83 21.70
C PRO A 305 -9.23 -34.09 20.42
N LEU A 306 -9.02 -33.05 19.59
CA LEU A 306 -8.20 -33.10 18.39
C LEU A 306 -6.75 -33.52 18.68
N TYR A 307 -6.11 -32.95 19.71
CA TYR A 307 -4.74 -33.31 20.10
C TYR A 307 -4.63 -34.81 20.43
N HIS A 308 -5.58 -35.35 21.19
CA HIS A 308 -5.59 -36.77 21.55
C HIS A 308 -5.82 -37.68 20.34
N ALA A 309 -6.72 -37.29 19.43
CA ALA A 309 -6.99 -38.04 18.20
C ALA A 309 -5.76 -38.12 17.30
N LEU A 310 -5.08 -36.98 17.07
CA LEU A 310 -3.85 -36.92 16.29
C LEU A 310 -2.69 -37.62 16.99
N LYS A 311 -2.57 -37.51 18.32
CA LYS A 311 -1.55 -38.23 19.10
C LYS A 311 -1.64 -39.74 18.94
N ALA A 312 -2.85 -40.29 18.95
CA ALA A 312 -3.07 -41.71 18.70
C ALA A 312 -2.75 -42.09 17.25
N TYR A 313 -3.21 -41.29 16.28
CA TYR A 313 -3.00 -41.55 14.86
C TYR A 313 -1.50 -41.47 14.45
N ASN A 314 -0.79 -40.46 14.95
CA ASN A 314 0.61 -40.16 14.61
C ASN A 314 1.61 -41.20 15.11
N GLN A 315 1.20 -42.13 15.98
CA GLN A 315 2.04 -43.26 16.41
C GLN A 315 2.39 -44.17 15.23
N ALA A 316 1.47 -44.36 14.29
CA ALA A 316 1.70 -45.15 13.09
C ALA A 316 0.76 -44.73 11.96
N ILE A 317 1.29 -44.06 10.94
CA ILE A 317 0.58 -43.61 9.74
C ILE A 317 0.68 -44.68 8.65
N VAL A 318 -0.46 -45.16 8.15
CA VAL A 318 -0.52 -46.17 7.08
C VAL A 318 -0.63 -45.50 5.72
N LEU A 319 0.46 -45.55 4.95
CA LEU A 319 0.56 -44.98 3.60
C LEU A 319 0.08 -45.95 2.51
N SER A 320 0.18 -47.25 2.77
CA SER A 320 -0.37 -48.30 1.92
C SER A 320 -0.81 -49.47 2.80
N PRO A 321 -1.93 -50.15 2.52
CA PRO A 321 -2.87 -49.88 1.42
C PRO A 321 -3.61 -48.54 1.52
N VAL A 322 -4.07 -48.08 0.36
CA VAL A 322 -4.92 -46.89 0.23
C VAL A 322 -6.39 -47.33 0.18
N THR A 323 -7.26 -46.65 0.91
CA THR A 323 -8.70 -46.98 0.92
C THR A 323 -9.30 -46.72 -0.46
N ASP A 324 -10.17 -47.63 -0.87
CA ASP A 324 -10.86 -47.67 -2.15
C ASP A 324 -9.96 -47.81 -3.39
N GLU A 325 -8.68 -48.11 -3.20
CA GLU A 325 -7.79 -48.53 -4.28
C GLU A 325 -8.00 -50.03 -4.63
N ARG A 326 -7.75 -50.38 -5.89
CA ARG A 326 -7.92 -51.74 -6.41
C ARG A 326 -6.57 -52.45 -6.47
N TYR A 327 -6.53 -53.67 -5.93
CA TYR A 327 -5.38 -54.55 -5.91
C TYR A 327 -5.76 -55.91 -6.52
N HIS A 328 -4.79 -56.64 -7.09
CA HIS A 328 -5.06 -57.89 -7.81
C HIS A 328 -4.45 -59.11 -7.12
N GLU A 329 -3.13 -59.10 -6.93
CA GLU A 329 -2.41 -60.28 -6.44
C GLU A 329 -1.87 -60.08 -5.03
N ARG A 330 -1.36 -58.88 -4.75
CA ARG A 330 -0.77 -58.53 -3.47
C ARG A 330 -1.12 -57.10 -3.12
N VAL A 331 -1.22 -56.84 -1.82
CA VAL A 331 -1.34 -55.48 -1.29
C VAL A 331 -0.07 -55.11 -0.53
N PRO A 332 0.66 -54.06 -0.97
CA PRO A 332 1.79 -53.56 -0.22
C PRO A 332 1.31 -52.86 1.05
N VAL A 333 1.99 -53.13 2.15
CA VAL A 333 1.82 -52.41 3.41
C VAL A 333 3.04 -51.53 3.61
N SER A 334 2.83 -50.25 3.88
CA SER A 334 3.88 -49.32 4.27
C SER A 334 3.37 -48.43 5.41
N VAL A 335 4.09 -48.46 6.52
CA VAL A 335 3.74 -47.75 7.75
C VAL A 335 4.91 -46.90 8.20
N TYR A 336 4.64 -45.63 8.49
CA TYR A 336 5.57 -44.69 9.11
C TYR A 336 5.21 -44.54 10.59
N ALA A 337 6.11 -44.90 11.49
CA ALA A 337 5.84 -45.04 12.91
C ALA A 337 6.81 -44.24 13.80
N THR A 338 6.35 -43.91 15.02
CA THR A 338 7.20 -43.31 16.06
C THR A 338 8.16 -44.35 16.65
N GLU A 339 9.21 -43.88 17.32
CA GLU A 339 10.18 -44.74 18.03
C GLU A 339 9.54 -45.55 19.19
N ALA A 340 8.31 -45.19 19.61
CA ALA A 340 7.56 -45.96 20.60
C ALA A 340 7.04 -47.29 20.05
N VAL A 341 6.91 -47.43 18.72
CA VAL A 341 6.43 -48.66 18.07
C VAL A 341 7.56 -49.68 17.97
N ALA A 342 7.37 -50.84 18.60
CA ALA A 342 8.32 -51.94 18.61
C ALA A 342 7.95 -53.07 17.63
N ALA A 343 6.70 -53.13 17.17
CA ALA A 343 6.24 -54.10 16.18
C ALA A 343 5.04 -53.57 15.40
N VAL A 344 4.96 -53.95 14.11
CA VAL A 344 3.77 -53.74 13.27
C VAL A 344 3.28 -55.09 12.76
N ARG A 345 1.96 -55.33 12.87
CA ARG A 345 1.31 -56.53 12.32
C ARG A 345 0.10 -56.17 11.48
N VAL A 346 -0.17 -57.00 10.48
CA VAL A 346 -1.21 -56.78 9.47
C VAL A 346 -2.02 -58.04 9.19
N ARG A 347 -3.27 -57.90 8.77
CA ARG A 347 -4.11 -59.00 8.30
C ARG A 347 -5.16 -58.52 7.29
N VAL A 348 -5.62 -59.43 6.44
CA VAL A 348 -6.77 -59.21 5.54
C VAL A 348 -7.99 -59.93 6.12
N GLY A 349 -9.08 -59.20 6.35
CA GLY A 349 -10.31 -59.72 6.94
C GLY A 349 -10.08 -60.42 8.28
N LYS A 350 -10.44 -61.71 8.36
CA LYS A 350 -10.24 -62.57 9.54
C LYS A 350 -9.00 -63.47 9.45
N ALA A 351 -8.09 -63.21 8.51
CA ALA A 351 -6.85 -63.98 8.38
C ALA A 351 -5.95 -63.85 9.61
N THR A 352 -4.96 -64.74 9.71
CA THR A 352 -3.91 -64.67 10.74
C THR A 352 -3.08 -63.41 10.59
N TRP A 353 -2.57 -62.91 11.71
CA TRP A 353 -1.67 -61.75 11.71
C TRP A 353 -0.32 -62.10 11.09
N GLN A 354 0.17 -61.24 10.22
CA GLN A 354 1.52 -61.28 9.65
C GLN A 354 2.31 -60.08 10.19
N SER A 355 3.55 -60.32 10.59
CA SER A 355 4.46 -59.24 11.02
C SER A 355 5.00 -58.47 9.81
N ALA A 356 5.08 -57.14 9.93
CA ALA A 356 5.80 -56.30 8.98
C ALA A 356 7.30 -56.29 9.30
N ALA A 357 8.13 -56.21 8.27
CA ALA A 357 9.57 -56.05 8.38
C ALA A 357 9.92 -54.61 8.80
N HIS A 358 10.76 -54.47 9.81
CA HIS A 358 11.37 -53.20 10.22
C HIS A 358 12.53 -52.87 9.27
N LEU A 359 12.43 -51.74 8.56
CA LEU A 359 13.42 -51.37 7.53
C LEU A 359 14.42 -50.31 8.01
N SER A 360 13.97 -49.43 8.88
CA SER A 360 14.69 -48.24 9.36
C SER A 360 13.96 -47.71 10.59
N VAL A 361 14.48 -46.66 11.25
CA VAL A 361 13.95 -46.17 12.53
C VAL A 361 12.44 -45.97 12.51
N HIS A 362 11.90 -45.46 11.40
CA HIS A 362 10.48 -45.13 11.29
C HIS A 362 9.68 -46.02 10.33
N TRP A 363 10.32 -46.86 9.51
CA TRP A 363 9.62 -47.56 8.42
C TRP A 363 9.40 -49.04 8.65
N TRP A 364 8.16 -49.47 8.40
CA TRP A 364 7.74 -50.86 8.41
C TRP A 364 7.07 -51.21 7.08
N LYS A 365 7.39 -52.38 6.52
CA LYS A 365 6.76 -52.87 5.28
C LYS A 365 6.34 -54.32 5.37
N ALA A 366 5.24 -54.65 4.69
CA ALA A 366 4.83 -56.02 4.43
C ALA A 366 4.25 -56.12 3.02
N ALA A 367 4.05 -57.35 2.54
CA ALA A 367 3.23 -57.63 1.37
C ALA A 367 2.26 -58.75 1.76
N LEU A 368 0.97 -58.49 1.63
CA LEU A 368 -0.07 -59.47 1.91
C LEU A 368 -0.57 -60.03 0.59
N ASP A 369 -0.61 -61.35 0.48
CA ASP A 369 -1.23 -62.01 -0.65
C ASP A 369 -2.76 -61.85 -0.57
N LEU A 370 -3.37 -61.53 -1.71
CA LEU A 370 -4.81 -61.37 -1.80
C LEU A 370 -5.45 -62.65 -2.33
N PRO A 371 -6.66 -63.00 -1.86
CA PRO A 371 -7.44 -64.04 -2.52
C PRO A 371 -7.72 -63.60 -3.97
N LYS A 372 -7.84 -64.56 -4.90
CA LYS A 372 -8.28 -64.30 -6.28
C LYS A 372 -9.79 -64.52 -6.37
N PRO A 373 -10.64 -63.49 -6.19
CA PRO A 373 -12.08 -63.69 -6.21
C PRO A 373 -12.60 -63.82 -7.65
N GLU A 374 -13.68 -64.58 -7.82
CA GLU A 374 -14.38 -64.73 -9.11
C GLU A 374 -15.05 -63.42 -9.58
N ALA A 375 -15.41 -62.53 -8.64
CA ALA A 375 -15.97 -61.21 -8.89
C ALA A 375 -15.29 -60.14 -8.01
N PRO A 376 -15.26 -58.87 -8.44
CA PRO A 376 -14.71 -57.79 -7.62
C PRO A 376 -15.40 -57.69 -6.26
N GLN A 377 -14.62 -57.65 -5.16
CA GLN A 377 -15.16 -57.51 -3.81
C GLN A 377 -14.32 -56.55 -2.96
N ARG A 378 -14.91 -56.02 -1.87
CA ARG A 378 -14.22 -55.17 -0.88
C ARG A 378 -13.69 -56.00 0.28
N LEU A 379 -12.44 -55.78 0.67
CA LEU A 379 -11.82 -56.40 1.83
C LEU A 379 -11.24 -55.34 2.77
N ASP A 380 -11.33 -55.60 4.08
CA ASP A 380 -10.71 -54.76 5.11
C ASP A 380 -9.31 -55.29 5.42
N VAL A 381 -8.29 -54.45 5.30
CA VAL A 381 -6.93 -54.71 5.76
C VAL A 381 -6.75 -54.01 7.10
N THR A 382 -6.50 -54.76 8.16
CA THR A 382 -6.25 -54.20 9.51
C THR A 382 -4.76 -54.16 9.79
N ILE A 383 -4.28 -53.01 10.26
CA ILE A 383 -2.88 -52.75 10.62
C ILE A 383 -2.84 -52.34 12.09
N GLN A 384 -1.95 -52.95 12.87
CA GLN A 384 -1.72 -52.60 14.28
C GLN A 384 -0.24 -52.32 14.54
N ALA A 385 0.03 -51.20 15.21
CA ALA A 385 1.33 -50.85 15.75
C ALA A 385 1.33 -51.08 17.26
N LEU A 386 2.36 -51.76 17.77
CA LEU A 386 2.44 -52.19 19.17
C LEU A 386 3.70 -51.66 19.85
N ASP A 387 3.61 -51.39 21.14
CA ASP A 387 4.76 -51.07 21.99
C ASP A 387 5.57 -52.34 22.35
N ARG A 388 6.68 -52.16 23.09
CA ARG A 388 7.51 -53.28 23.58
C ARG A 388 6.77 -54.23 24.53
N ARG A 389 5.65 -53.79 25.12
CA ARG A 389 4.79 -54.58 26.03
C ARG A 389 3.61 -55.22 25.30
N GLN A 390 3.55 -55.13 23.97
CA GLN A 390 2.46 -55.63 23.12
C GLN A 390 1.11 -54.92 23.30
N HIS A 391 1.09 -53.71 23.85
CA HIS A 391 -0.10 -52.86 23.81
C HIS A 391 -0.25 -52.23 22.43
N VAL A 392 -1.49 -52.11 21.95
CA VAL A 392 -1.79 -51.44 20.67
C VAL A 392 -1.69 -49.93 20.87
N LEU A 393 -0.72 -49.31 20.20
CA LEU A 393 -0.53 -47.86 20.18
C LEU A 393 -1.40 -47.18 19.11
N ALA A 394 -1.57 -47.84 17.96
CA ALA A 394 -2.44 -47.40 16.89
C ALA A 394 -3.00 -48.60 16.12
N GLN A 395 -4.24 -48.45 15.65
CA GLN A 395 -4.89 -49.41 14.76
C GLN A 395 -5.58 -48.66 13.63
N GLN A 396 -5.32 -49.06 12.40
CA GLN A 396 -5.97 -48.52 11.21
C GLN A 396 -6.59 -49.63 10.37
N VAL A 397 -7.72 -49.34 9.73
CA VAL A 397 -8.39 -50.23 8.79
C VAL A 397 -8.44 -49.57 7.43
N ARG A 398 -8.02 -50.30 6.40
CA ARG A 398 -8.02 -49.85 5.00
C ARG A 398 -8.94 -50.75 4.21
N ARG A 399 -10.03 -50.20 3.68
CA ARG A 399 -10.98 -50.93 2.87
C ARG A 399 -10.57 -50.85 1.40
N ILE A 400 -10.19 -51.98 0.81
CA ILE A 400 -9.64 -52.06 -0.55
C ILE A 400 -10.55 -52.87 -1.47
N TRP A 401 -10.38 -52.70 -2.79
CA TRP A 401 -11.00 -53.55 -3.80
C TRP A 401 -10.04 -54.66 -4.26
N VAL A 402 -10.56 -55.88 -4.44
CA VAL A 402 -9.81 -57.02 -4.98
C VAL A 402 -10.51 -57.58 -6.22
N GLY A 403 -9.79 -57.75 -7.34
CA GLY A 403 -10.30 -58.26 -8.63
C GLY A 403 -10.97 -57.19 -9.53
N GLY A 404 -11.28 -57.52 -10.80
CA GLY A 404 -11.94 -56.64 -11.80
C GLY A 404 -11.01 -55.86 -12.75
N THR A 405 -11.46 -55.48 -13.96
CA THR A 405 -10.66 -54.81 -15.03
C THR A 405 -10.97 -53.31 -15.23
N GLY A 406 -11.84 -52.71 -14.42
CA GLY A 406 -12.29 -51.33 -14.63
C GLY A 406 -11.17 -50.31 -14.43
N SER A 407 -10.90 -49.49 -15.45
CA SER A 407 -10.04 -48.31 -15.34
C SER A 407 -10.71 -47.19 -14.54
N SER A 408 -9.92 -46.37 -13.84
CA SER A 408 -10.45 -45.11 -13.29
C SER A 408 -10.88 -44.19 -14.43
N PRO A 409 -12.02 -43.47 -14.31
CA PRO A 409 -12.46 -42.56 -15.35
C PRO A 409 -11.47 -41.40 -15.52
N ARG A 410 -11.43 -40.86 -16.73
CA ARG A 410 -10.70 -39.64 -17.10
C ARG A 410 -11.72 -38.52 -17.29
N VAL A 411 -11.41 -37.36 -16.72
CA VAL A 411 -12.17 -36.13 -16.92
C VAL A 411 -11.40 -35.25 -17.90
N LEU A 412 -12.06 -34.81 -18.96
CA LEU A 412 -11.50 -33.92 -19.96
C LEU A 412 -12.31 -32.64 -20.03
N ILE A 413 -11.63 -31.49 -19.97
CA ILE A 413 -12.26 -30.17 -20.05
C ILE A 413 -11.80 -29.50 -21.34
N ARG A 414 -12.77 -29.07 -22.15
CA ARG A 414 -12.54 -28.33 -23.40
C ARG A 414 -13.32 -27.03 -23.35
N THR A 415 -12.75 -26.01 -23.96
CA THR A 415 -13.37 -24.71 -24.20
C THR A 415 -13.29 -24.42 -25.69
N ASP A 416 -14.18 -23.58 -26.23
CA ASP A 416 -14.15 -23.22 -27.65
C ASP A 416 -12.88 -22.44 -28.02
N GLN A 417 -12.31 -21.71 -27.06
CA GLN A 417 -11.05 -20.98 -27.20
C GLN A 417 -10.14 -21.20 -26.00
N THR A 418 -8.83 -20.98 -26.20
CA THR A 418 -7.82 -21.01 -25.14
C THR A 418 -7.53 -19.64 -24.56
N ARG A 419 -8.00 -18.57 -25.21
CA ARG A 419 -7.89 -17.17 -24.82
C ARG A 419 -9.14 -16.43 -25.29
N TYR A 420 -9.69 -15.57 -24.43
CA TYR A 420 -10.86 -14.75 -24.74
C TYR A 420 -10.49 -13.28 -24.65
N GLU A 421 -11.07 -12.46 -25.52
CA GLU A 421 -10.94 -11.01 -25.46
C GLU A 421 -12.28 -10.41 -25.05
N VAL A 422 -12.31 -9.72 -23.92
CA VAL A 422 -13.51 -9.05 -23.42
C VAL A 422 -13.38 -7.53 -23.62
N GLY A 423 -14.48 -6.93 -24.06
CA GLY A 423 -14.68 -5.47 -24.09
C GLY A 423 -15.64 -5.06 -22.98
N GLU A 424 -16.45 -4.02 -23.21
CA GLU A 424 -17.50 -3.59 -22.27
C GLU A 424 -18.74 -4.50 -22.26
N GLN A 425 -18.78 -5.52 -23.12
CA GLN A 425 -19.89 -6.49 -23.22
C GLN A 425 -19.46 -7.87 -22.70
N LEU A 426 -20.37 -8.55 -21.98
CA LEU A 426 -20.20 -9.93 -21.52
C LEU A 426 -19.96 -10.87 -22.70
N TYR A 427 -18.91 -11.69 -22.62
CA TYR A 427 -18.57 -12.66 -23.67
C TYR A 427 -18.93 -14.08 -23.23
N PRO A 428 -19.72 -14.85 -24.01
CA PRO A 428 -20.04 -16.24 -23.66
C PRO A 428 -18.87 -17.17 -23.98
N MET A 429 -18.27 -17.76 -22.95
CA MET A 429 -17.35 -18.89 -23.04
C MET A 429 -18.13 -20.21 -23.12
N ALA A 430 -17.99 -20.97 -24.19
CA ALA A 430 -18.57 -22.31 -24.29
C ALA A 430 -17.58 -23.36 -23.77
N PHE A 431 -18.09 -24.37 -23.08
CA PHE A 431 -17.28 -25.45 -22.53
C PHE A 431 -17.94 -26.82 -22.68
N THR A 432 -17.11 -27.85 -22.77
CA THR A 432 -17.48 -29.26 -22.76
C THR A 432 -16.66 -30.01 -21.72
N ILE A 433 -17.32 -30.69 -20.79
CA ILE A 433 -16.73 -31.65 -19.86
C ILE A 433 -17.08 -33.05 -20.36
N ARG A 434 -16.07 -33.88 -20.64
CA ARG A 434 -16.23 -35.27 -21.10
C ARG A 434 -15.69 -36.23 -20.06
N ILE A 435 -16.47 -37.27 -19.76
CA ILE A 435 -16.07 -38.38 -18.91
C ILE A 435 -15.91 -39.63 -19.78
N GLU A 436 -14.74 -40.24 -19.70
CA GLU A 436 -14.43 -41.46 -20.43
C GLU A 436 -13.70 -42.48 -19.54
N GLU A 437 -13.76 -43.74 -19.91
CA GLU A 437 -12.89 -44.79 -19.38
C GLU A 437 -11.42 -44.47 -19.66
N GLY A 438 -10.49 -45.09 -18.93
CA GLY A 438 -9.06 -45.02 -19.25
C GLY A 438 -8.74 -45.52 -20.68
N THR A 439 -9.62 -46.33 -21.27
CA THR A 439 -9.56 -46.82 -22.66
C THR A 439 -10.12 -45.83 -23.70
N GLY A 440 -10.70 -44.71 -23.27
CA GLY A 440 -11.29 -43.67 -24.14
C GLY A 440 -12.78 -43.85 -24.47
N GLN A 441 -13.44 -44.90 -23.97
CA GLN A 441 -14.88 -45.11 -24.15
C GLN A 441 -15.70 -44.11 -23.30
N PRO A 442 -16.74 -43.46 -23.83
CA PRO A 442 -17.53 -42.49 -23.06
C PRO A 442 -18.33 -43.13 -21.92
N ARG A 443 -18.50 -42.40 -20.80
CA ARG A 443 -19.35 -42.80 -19.67
C ARG A 443 -20.66 -42.01 -19.65
N PRO A 444 -21.76 -42.56 -20.17
CA PRO A 444 -23.06 -41.89 -20.15
C PRO A 444 -23.69 -41.89 -18.75
N ASN A 445 -24.56 -40.91 -18.49
CA ASN A 445 -25.31 -40.75 -17.24
C ASN A 445 -24.44 -40.67 -15.97
N GLN A 446 -23.16 -40.30 -16.09
CA GLN A 446 -22.23 -40.17 -14.99
C GLN A 446 -22.42 -38.82 -14.29
N LEU A 447 -22.57 -38.81 -12.96
CA LEU A 447 -22.66 -37.57 -12.18
C LEU A 447 -21.31 -36.85 -12.15
N VAL A 448 -21.29 -35.58 -12.57
CA VAL A 448 -20.13 -34.70 -12.60
C VAL A 448 -20.40 -33.48 -11.73
N HIS A 449 -19.47 -33.17 -10.84
CA HIS A 449 -19.45 -31.93 -10.06
C HIS A 449 -18.44 -30.98 -10.70
N PHE A 450 -18.85 -29.77 -11.07
CA PHE A 450 -17.93 -28.80 -11.66
C PHE A 450 -18.12 -27.42 -11.05
N ALA A 451 -17.04 -26.64 -11.08
CA ALA A 451 -16.97 -25.28 -10.61
C ALA A 451 -16.30 -24.39 -11.66
N ILE A 452 -16.80 -23.16 -11.80
CA ILE A 452 -16.20 -22.10 -12.60
C ILE A 452 -15.88 -20.95 -11.64
N THR A 453 -14.62 -20.59 -11.54
CA THR A 453 -14.14 -19.49 -10.70
C THR A 453 -13.50 -18.44 -11.60
N GLU A 454 -14.05 -17.23 -11.61
CA GLU A 454 -13.50 -16.07 -12.33
C GLU A 454 -12.74 -15.16 -11.36
N LEU A 455 -11.48 -14.93 -11.65
CA LEU A 455 -10.56 -14.07 -10.91
C LEU A 455 -10.16 -12.91 -11.83
N PRO A 456 -10.20 -11.63 -11.41
CA PRO A 456 -10.33 -11.12 -10.04
C PRO A 456 -11.76 -10.96 -9.49
N ALA A 457 -12.81 -11.15 -10.31
CA ALA A 457 -14.21 -10.91 -9.93
C ALA A 457 -14.75 -11.70 -8.72
N HIS A 458 -13.99 -12.66 -8.19
CA HIS A 458 -14.38 -13.62 -7.15
C HIS A 458 -15.73 -14.30 -7.44
N ALA A 459 -16.09 -14.44 -8.72
CA ALA A 459 -17.34 -15.04 -9.13
C ALA A 459 -17.18 -16.55 -9.22
N GLU A 460 -17.84 -17.27 -8.32
CA GLU A 460 -17.82 -18.74 -8.26
C GLU A 460 -19.19 -19.32 -8.62
N VAL A 461 -19.22 -20.31 -9.51
CA VAL A 461 -20.43 -21.06 -9.87
C VAL A 461 -20.17 -22.54 -9.73
N THR A 462 -20.95 -23.21 -8.90
CA THR A 462 -20.89 -24.66 -8.68
C THR A 462 -22.13 -25.36 -9.23
N GLN A 463 -21.95 -26.49 -9.91
CA GLN A 463 -23.06 -27.29 -10.44
C GLN A 463 -22.76 -28.79 -10.32
N SER A 464 -23.82 -29.60 -10.28
CA SER A 464 -23.73 -31.06 -10.37
C SER A 464 -24.72 -31.55 -11.42
N LYS A 465 -24.24 -32.25 -12.45
CA LYS A 465 -25.06 -32.66 -13.60
C LYS A 465 -24.58 -34.00 -14.14
N ARG A 466 -25.47 -34.74 -14.78
CA ARG A 466 -25.14 -36.03 -15.40
C ARG A 466 -24.74 -35.86 -16.86
N THR A 467 -23.79 -36.66 -17.33
CA THR A 467 -23.37 -36.69 -18.74
C THR A 467 -24.46 -37.27 -19.66
N ASN A 468 -24.49 -36.85 -20.91
CA ASN A 468 -25.36 -37.39 -21.95
C ASN A 468 -24.87 -38.77 -22.46
N ASP A 469 -25.53 -39.34 -23.46
CA ASP A 469 -25.18 -40.65 -24.06
C ASP A 469 -23.76 -40.72 -24.66
N GLN A 470 -23.16 -39.58 -24.95
CA GLN A 470 -21.79 -39.46 -25.44
C GLN A 470 -20.77 -39.25 -24.31
N GLY A 471 -21.21 -39.30 -23.05
CA GLY A 471 -20.36 -39.04 -21.89
C GLY A 471 -19.97 -37.58 -21.73
N GLU A 472 -20.73 -36.65 -22.31
CA GLU A 472 -20.40 -35.22 -22.35
C GLU A 472 -21.43 -34.36 -21.62
N LEU A 473 -20.96 -33.22 -21.12
CA LEU A 473 -21.74 -32.11 -20.60
C LEU A 473 -21.26 -30.84 -21.27
N THR A 474 -22.19 -30.09 -21.88
CA THR A 474 -21.89 -28.82 -22.53
C THR A 474 -22.57 -27.67 -21.77
N GLY A 475 -21.91 -26.53 -21.70
CA GLY A 475 -22.45 -25.32 -21.09
C GLY A 475 -21.83 -24.06 -21.65
N SER A 476 -22.37 -22.93 -21.22
CA SER A 476 -21.80 -21.60 -21.49
C SER A 476 -21.71 -20.82 -20.18
N TYR A 477 -20.66 -20.02 -20.05
CA TYR A 477 -20.43 -19.11 -18.93
C TYR A 477 -20.16 -17.71 -19.47
N LEU A 478 -20.75 -16.68 -18.86
CA LEU A 478 -20.55 -15.30 -19.29
C LEU A 478 -19.34 -14.72 -18.57
N LEU A 479 -18.28 -14.42 -19.33
CA LEU A 479 -17.09 -13.75 -18.84
C LEU A 479 -17.43 -12.29 -18.52
N ARG A 480 -17.08 -11.85 -17.30
CA ARG A 480 -17.43 -10.54 -16.74
C ARG A 480 -16.34 -9.51 -16.99
N GLU A 481 -15.08 -9.90 -16.82
CA GLU A 481 -13.94 -9.00 -16.92
C GLU A 481 -12.64 -9.70 -17.37
N ALA A 482 -11.58 -8.92 -17.55
CA ALA A 482 -10.27 -9.47 -17.87
C ALA A 482 -9.65 -10.10 -16.63
N GLY A 483 -8.97 -11.24 -16.81
CA GLY A 483 -8.43 -12.03 -15.71
C GLY A 483 -8.25 -13.49 -16.10
N VAL A 484 -8.47 -14.39 -15.14
CA VAL A 484 -8.39 -15.83 -15.36
C VAL A 484 -9.63 -16.53 -14.86
N VAL A 485 -10.14 -17.44 -15.69
CA VAL A 485 -11.25 -18.33 -15.34
C VAL A 485 -10.75 -19.74 -15.13
N MET A 486 -10.93 -20.29 -13.93
CA MET A 486 -10.65 -21.69 -13.64
C MET A 486 -11.93 -22.51 -13.78
N LEU A 487 -11.94 -23.48 -14.70
CA LEU A 487 -13.00 -24.48 -14.81
C LEU A 487 -12.47 -25.82 -14.29
N SER A 488 -13.00 -26.30 -13.17
CA SER A 488 -12.67 -27.59 -12.57
C SER A 488 -13.85 -28.54 -12.61
N ALA A 489 -13.61 -29.84 -12.82
CA ALA A 489 -14.64 -30.86 -12.80
C ALA A 489 -14.14 -32.17 -12.21
N GLY A 490 -14.96 -32.84 -11.41
CA GLY A 490 -14.67 -34.12 -10.79
C GLY A 490 -15.85 -35.09 -10.83
N THR A 491 -15.54 -36.38 -10.93
CA THR A 491 -16.50 -37.48 -10.84
C THR A 491 -15.96 -38.57 -9.94
N ALA A 492 -16.86 -39.24 -9.21
CA ALA A 492 -16.48 -40.45 -8.51
C ALA A 492 -16.11 -41.56 -9.52
N PRO A 493 -15.05 -42.38 -9.26
CA PRO A 493 -14.74 -43.56 -10.07
C PRO A 493 -15.87 -44.58 -10.12
N ASP A 494 -16.65 -44.63 -9.05
CA ASP A 494 -17.79 -45.49 -8.78
C ASP A 494 -18.79 -44.67 -7.93
N GLU A 495 -20.09 -44.73 -8.23
CA GLU A 495 -21.11 -43.99 -7.45
C GLU A 495 -21.14 -44.41 -5.97
N GLN A 496 -20.60 -45.59 -5.63
CA GLN A 496 -20.42 -46.05 -4.25
C GLN A 496 -19.22 -45.41 -3.54
N GLN A 497 -18.43 -44.57 -4.21
CA GLN A 497 -17.24 -43.88 -3.70
C GLN A 497 -17.34 -42.35 -3.83
N PRO A 498 -18.39 -41.70 -3.29
CA PRO A 498 -18.66 -40.28 -3.57
C PRO A 498 -17.60 -39.30 -3.03
N LEU A 499 -16.80 -39.74 -2.04
CA LEU A 499 -15.79 -38.92 -1.35
C LEU A 499 -14.45 -38.83 -2.08
N ARG A 500 -14.17 -39.73 -3.03
CA ARG A 500 -12.98 -39.68 -3.87
C ARG A 500 -13.39 -39.37 -5.29
N ARG A 501 -13.05 -38.18 -5.79
CA ARG A 501 -13.35 -37.80 -7.18
C ARG A 501 -12.07 -37.64 -7.97
N VAL A 502 -12.05 -38.26 -9.14
CA VAL A 502 -11.02 -38.01 -10.15
C VAL A 502 -11.52 -36.85 -10.98
N GLY A 503 -10.65 -35.88 -11.22
CA GLY A 503 -11.03 -34.65 -11.90
C GLY A 503 -9.93 -34.07 -12.77
N ALA A 504 -10.26 -32.97 -13.41
CA ALA A 504 -9.35 -32.12 -14.17
C ALA A 504 -9.72 -30.66 -13.91
N GLU A 505 -8.76 -29.77 -14.15
CA GLU A 505 -8.96 -28.33 -14.15
C GLU A 505 -8.37 -27.73 -15.42
N ARG A 506 -8.94 -26.61 -15.87
CA ARG A 506 -8.49 -25.89 -17.06
C ARG A 506 -8.53 -24.40 -16.78
N LEU A 507 -7.47 -23.72 -17.20
CA LEU A 507 -7.32 -22.28 -17.01
C LEU A 507 -7.60 -21.51 -18.30
N ILE A 508 -8.43 -20.51 -18.07
CA ILE A 508 -9.05 -19.48 -18.87
C ILE A 508 -8.35 -18.12 -19.00
N HIS A 509 -7.45 -17.83 -19.95
CA HIS A 509 -6.95 -16.44 -20.05
C HIS A 509 -7.98 -15.51 -20.71
N VAL A 510 -8.39 -14.46 -19.99
CA VAL A 510 -9.32 -13.43 -20.48
C VAL A 510 -8.60 -12.09 -20.50
N VAL A 511 -8.47 -11.47 -21.67
CA VAL A 511 -7.73 -10.21 -21.83
C VAL A 511 -8.66 -9.07 -22.23
N LYS A 512 -8.37 -7.86 -21.74
CA LYS A 512 -9.08 -6.65 -22.16
C LYS A 512 -8.61 -6.27 -23.58
N ARG A 513 -9.55 -6.05 -24.50
CA ARG A 513 -9.20 -5.57 -25.85
C ARG A 513 -8.65 -4.12 -25.75
N PRO A 514 -7.41 -3.83 -26.16
CA PRO A 514 -6.92 -2.47 -26.17
C PRO A 514 -7.71 -1.67 -27.22
N ARG A 515 -8.47 -0.65 -26.79
CA ARG A 515 -9.00 0.37 -27.69
C ARG A 515 -7.86 1.36 -27.99
N PRO A 516 -7.58 1.68 -29.26
CA PRO A 516 -6.77 2.87 -29.55
C PRO A 516 -7.56 4.08 -29.03
N PRO A 517 -6.93 5.00 -28.28
CA PRO A 517 -7.61 6.23 -27.88
C PRO A 517 -8.00 7.01 -29.14
N ALA A 518 -9.21 7.56 -29.12
CA ALA A 518 -9.61 8.58 -30.08
C ALA A 518 -8.68 9.78 -29.82
N ALA A 519 -7.71 9.98 -30.72
CA ALA A 519 -6.78 11.10 -30.63
C ALA A 519 -7.58 12.40 -30.76
N ILE A 520 -7.82 13.07 -29.62
CA ILE A 520 -7.94 14.52 -29.61
C ILE A 520 -6.54 15.02 -29.98
N ALA A 521 -6.46 15.92 -30.96
CA ALA A 521 -5.19 16.53 -31.33
C ALA A 521 -4.67 17.34 -30.14
N HIS A 522 -3.77 16.73 -29.36
CA HIS A 522 -3.19 17.33 -28.17
C HIS A 522 -2.03 18.26 -28.59
N GLN A 523 -2.16 19.54 -28.30
CA GLN A 523 -1.08 20.52 -28.41
C GLN A 523 -0.43 20.64 -27.03
N PRO A 524 0.88 20.35 -26.89
CA PRO A 524 1.51 20.37 -25.59
C PRO A 524 1.51 21.79 -25.02
N SER A 525 1.16 21.93 -23.75
CA SER A 525 1.25 23.21 -23.04
C SER A 525 2.70 23.74 -23.01
N ARG A 526 2.87 25.03 -22.68
CA ARG A 526 4.19 25.68 -22.56
C ARG A 526 5.16 24.89 -21.68
N TRP A 527 4.65 24.20 -20.66
CA TRP A 527 5.44 23.48 -19.66
C TRP A 527 5.76 22.04 -20.04
N GLU A 528 4.84 21.37 -20.75
CA GLU A 528 5.00 19.98 -21.15
C GLU A 528 6.26 19.71 -21.98
N SER A 529 6.65 20.67 -22.83
CA SER A 529 7.87 20.56 -23.63
C SER A 529 9.15 20.55 -22.78
N ARG A 530 9.08 21.06 -21.54
CA ARG A 530 10.23 21.26 -20.63
C ARG A 530 10.33 20.21 -19.52
N VAL A 531 9.36 19.30 -19.41
CA VAL A 531 9.40 18.19 -18.44
C VAL A 531 9.80 16.87 -19.11
N PRO A 532 10.36 15.92 -18.34
CA PRO A 532 10.59 14.54 -18.77
C PRO A 532 9.36 13.85 -19.39
N GLU A 533 9.59 12.87 -20.27
CA GLU A 533 8.54 12.21 -21.06
C GLU A 533 7.56 11.37 -20.23
N ASP A 534 8.03 10.75 -19.16
CA ASP A 534 7.20 10.02 -18.17
C ASP A 534 6.17 10.96 -17.51
N ILE A 535 6.61 12.13 -17.06
CA ILE A 535 5.74 13.17 -16.48
C ILE A 535 4.79 13.72 -17.54
N ARG A 536 5.29 13.99 -18.75
CA ARG A 536 4.46 14.46 -19.87
C ARG A 536 3.33 13.48 -20.20
N ARG A 537 3.61 12.18 -20.24
CA ARG A 537 2.60 11.15 -20.50
C ARG A 537 1.54 11.11 -19.42
N ALA A 538 1.94 11.27 -18.16
CA ALA A 538 1.02 11.29 -17.03
C ALA A 538 0.04 12.48 -17.10
N LEU A 539 0.51 13.66 -17.52
CA LEU A 539 -0.32 14.85 -17.72
C LEU A 539 -1.35 14.69 -18.85
N ARG A 540 -1.07 13.91 -19.89
CA ARG A 540 -1.91 13.87 -21.08
C ARG A 540 -3.28 13.23 -20.88
N HIS A 541 -3.47 12.46 -19.81
CA HIS A 541 -4.66 11.62 -19.64
C HIS A 541 -5.01 10.85 -20.94
N ASP A 542 -3.99 10.24 -21.58
CA ASP A 542 -4.09 9.61 -22.92
C ASP A 542 -5.20 8.53 -23.01
N THR A 543 -5.73 8.08 -21.87
CA THR A 543 -6.86 7.16 -21.75
C THR A 543 -7.87 7.66 -20.73
N VAL A 544 -9.13 7.79 -21.16
CA VAL A 544 -10.25 8.03 -20.25
C VAL A 544 -10.54 6.75 -19.44
N ALA A 545 -10.69 6.87 -18.13
CA ALA A 545 -10.86 5.72 -17.23
C ALA A 545 -12.23 5.03 -17.40
N PHE A 546 -13.29 5.80 -17.63
CA PHE A 546 -14.65 5.33 -17.88
C PHE A 546 -15.46 6.36 -18.70
N HIS A 547 -16.55 5.91 -19.31
CA HIS A 547 -17.47 6.81 -20.03
C HIS A 547 -18.70 7.09 -19.16
N LEU A 548 -19.16 8.34 -19.17
CA LEU A 548 -20.41 8.74 -18.53
C LEU A 548 -21.61 8.19 -19.30
N ALA A 549 -22.67 7.79 -18.61
CA ALA A 549 -23.92 7.39 -19.27
C ALA A 549 -24.65 8.61 -19.89
N ASP A 550 -24.49 9.79 -19.28
CA ASP A 550 -24.90 11.09 -19.81
C ASP A 550 -23.78 12.14 -19.70
N GLU A 551 -23.01 12.32 -20.77
CA GLU A 551 -21.97 13.35 -20.85
C GLU A 551 -22.53 14.78 -20.88
N GLY A 552 -23.83 14.99 -21.07
CA GLY A 552 -24.44 16.30 -21.25
C GLY A 552 -24.01 17.03 -22.53
N ALA A 553 -24.11 18.37 -22.53
CA ALA A 553 -23.64 19.19 -23.64
C ALA A 553 -22.11 19.42 -23.58
N PRO A 554 -21.45 19.70 -24.72
CA PRO A 554 -20.04 20.08 -24.73
C PRO A 554 -19.79 21.34 -23.88
N ALA A 555 -18.71 21.34 -23.09
CA ALA A 555 -18.30 22.52 -22.33
C ALA A 555 -17.99 23.72 -23.25
N PRO A 556 -18.27 24.97 -22.83
CA PRO A 556 -18.82 25.35 -21.53
C PRO A 556 -20.36 25.36 -21.51
N VAL A 557 -20.95 25.32 -20.31
CA VAL A 557 -22.40 25.46 -20.11
C VAL A 557 -22.76 26.95 -20.07
N ASP A 558 -23.72 27.36 -20.90
CA ASP A 558 -24.28 28.71 -20.88
C ASP A 558 -25.41 28.81 -19.85
N TYR A 559 -25.07 29.16 -18.61
CA TYR A 559 -26.03 29.31 -17.52
C TYR A 559 -27.08 30.43 -17.77
N GLU A 560 -26.78 31.46 -18.57
CA GLU A 560 -27.78 32.51 -18.86
C GLU A 560 -28.93 31.99 -19.73
N ALA A 561 -28.70 30.93 -20.51
CA ALA A 561 -29.74 30.26 -21.29
C ALA A 561 -30.79 29.57 -20.39
N TYR A 562 -30.39 29.11 -19.19
CA TYR A 562 -31.24 28.27 -18.32
C TYR A 562 -31.69 28.95 -17.04
N GLY A 563 -31.14 30.12 -16.69
CA GLY A 563 -31.47 30.81 -15.44
C GLY A 563 -31.14 32.30 -15.48
N THR A 564 -31.05 32.91 -14.30
CA THR A 564 -30.75 34.33 -14.11
C THR A 564 -29.82 34.51 -12.93
N PHE A 565 -28.73 35.25 -13.14
CA PHE A 565 -27.84 35.68 -12.05
C PHE A 565 -28.39 36.95 -11.41
N HIS A 566 -28.45 36.98 -10.08
CA HIS A 566 -28.83 38.15 -9.30
C HIS A 566 -27.63 38.58 -8.45
N ASP A 567 -27.39 39.89 -8.38
CA ASP A 567 -26.46 40.51 -7.43
C ASP A 567 -25.03 39.93 -7.45
N ALA A 568 -24.55 39.49 -8.61
CA ALA A 568 -23.20 38.93 -8.78
C ALA A 568 -22.10 39.92 -8.37
N GLY A 569 -21.10 39.41 -7.64
CA GLY A 569 -20.04 40.20 -7.03
C GLY A 569 -20.43 40.85 -5.70
N THR A 570 -21.55 40.44 -5.09
CA THR A 570 -21.98 40.90 -3.76
C THR A 570 -22.29 39.71 -2.84
N SER A 571 -22.54 39.97 -1.56
CA SER A 571 -22.98 38.96 -0.59
C SER A 571 -24.43 38.52 -0.75
N ALA A 572 -25.20 39.19 -1.62
CA ALA A 572 -26.58 38.82 -1.94
C ALA A 572 -26.69 37.93 -3.19
N TYR A 573 -25.54 37.47 -3.72
CA TYR A 573 -25.49 36.66 -4.93
C TYR A 573 -26.38 35.42 -4.84
N ARG A 574 -27.14 35.17 -5.91
CA ARG A 574 -27.85 33.90 -6.11
C ARG A 574 -28.08 33.66 -7.60
N TYR A 575 -28.14 32.39 -7.98
CA TYR A 575 -28.55 31.97 -9.31
C TYR A 575 -29.93 31.30 -9.27
N GLU A 576 -30.86 31.82 -10.06
CA GLU A 576 -32.23 31.32 -10.14
C GLU A 576 -32.44 30.52 -11.42
N ILE A 577 -32.71 29.22 -11.29
CA ILE A 577 -32.93 28.32 -12.42
C ILE A 577 -34.33 28.54 -13.00
N ARG A 578 -34.42 28.86 -14.30
CA ARG A 578 -35.67 29.00 -15.06
C ARG A 578 -36.04 27.72 -15.83
N ASP A 579 -35.05 26.96 -16.29
CA ASP A 579 -35.21 25.69 -17.01
C ASP A 579 -34.30 24.61 -16.40
N ALA A 580 -34.81 23.92 -15.37
CA ALA A 580 -34.06 22.89 -14.67
C ALA A 580 -33.79 21.65 -15.52
N ALA A 581 -34.73 21.27 -16.39
CA ALA A 581 -34.57 20.09 -17.25
C ALA A 581 -33.54 20.34 -18.37
N GLY A 582 -33.56 21.53 -18.98
CA GLY A 582 -32.56 21.95 -19.95
C GLY A 582 -31.17 22.06 -19.33
N LEU A 583 -31.07 22.65 -18.13
CA LEU A 583 -29.79 22.76 -17.41
C LEU A 583 -29.24 21.39 -17.03
N ALA A 584 -30.07 20.49 -16.49
CA ALA A 584 -29.67 19.13 -16.14
C ALA A 584 -29.08 18.39 -17.35
N LYS A 585 -29.74 18.49 -18.51
CA LYS A 585 -29.25 17.93 -19.77
C LYS A 585 -27.95 18.58 -20.26
N ALA A 586 -27.74 19.87 -20.00
CA ALA A 586 -26.52 20.57 -20.41
C ALA A 586 -25.31 20.17 -19.56
N VAL A 587 -25.48 20.03 -18.25
CA VAL A 587 -24.38 19.73 -17.33
C VAL A 587 -23.91 18.27 -17.44
N GLY A 588 -24.83 17.32 -17.61
CA GLY A 588 -24.51 15.87 -17.63
C GLY A 588 -24.60 15.22 -16.24
N GLU A 589 -24.46 13.90 -16.18
CA GLU A 589 -24.74 13.13 -14.96
C GLU A 589 -23.82 13.47 -13.77
N GLY A 590 -24.38 13.41 -12.57
CA GLY A 590 -23.65 13.67 -11.33
C GLY A 590 -23.33 15.15 -11.09
N ILE A 591 -23.61 16.03 -12.05
CA ILE A 591 -23.37 17.48 -11.95
C ILE A 591 -24.69 18.17 -11.67
N SER A 592 -24.74 18.99 -10.61
CA SER A 592 -25.96 19.69 -10.21
C SER A 592 -26.52 20.55 -11.36
N PRO A 593 -27.84 20.49 -11.66
CA PRO A 593 -28.91 19.79 -10.92
C PRO A 593 -29.25 18.36 -11.43
N ASN A 594 -28.39 17.71 -12.22
CA ASN A 594 -28.65 16.39 -12.83
C ASN A 594 -28.21 15.20 -11.98
N GLU A 595 -28.89 14.98 -10.86
CA GLU A 595 -28.67 13.78 -10.04
C GLU A 595 -29.46 12.55 -10.57
N GLU A 596 -30.54 12.79 -11.33
CA GLU A 596 -31.43 11.73 -11.83
C GLU A 596 -30.75 10.82 -12.86
N SER A 597 -29.85 11.36 -13.69
CA SER A 597 -29.17 10.57 -14.72
C SER A 597 -28.24 9.52 -14.11
N LEU A 598 -27.61 9.82 -12.97
CA LEU A 598 -26.80 8.87 -12.21
C LEU A 598 -27.63 7.65 -11.75
N LEU A 599 -28.89 7.85 -11.32
CA LEU A 599 -29.77 6.75 -10.92
C LEU A 599 -30.15 5.82 -12.08
N ARG A 600 -29.95 6.30 -13.32
CA ARG A 600 -30.16 5.55 -14.56
C ARG A 600 -28.89 4.90 -15.10
N ASP A 601 -27.72 5.28 -14.58
CA ASP A 601 -26.45 4.69 -14.93
C ASP A 601 -26.43 3.18 -14.55
N PRO A 602 -26.26 2.26 -15.53
CA PRO A 602 -26.12 0.84 -15.25
C PRO A 602 -24.94 0.51 -14.33
N ALA A 603 -23.83 1.27 -14.41
CA ALA A 603 -22.66 1.06 -13.56
C ALA A 603 -22.97 1.40 -12.10
N TYR A 604 -23.69 2.49 -11.84
CA TYR A 604 -24.16 2.84 -10.50
C TYR A 604 -25.02 1.72 -9.88
N ARG A 605 -25.98 1.18 -10.65
CA ARG A 605 -26.85 0.09 -10.18
C ARG A 605 -26.05 -1.19 -9.88
N LYS A 606 -25.12 -1.53 -10.76
CA LYS A 606 -24.23 -2.69 -10.57
C LYS A 606 -23.35 -2.52 -9.33
N ALA A 607 -22.85 -1.32 -9.08
CA ALA A 607 -22.05 -1.01 -7.90
C ALA A 607 -22.86 -1.17 -6.60
N LEU A 608 -24.13 -0.72 -6.59
CA LEU A 608 -25.04 -0.94 -5.47
C LEU A 608 -25.37 -2.43 -5.25
N GLU A 609 -25.68 -3.18 -6.31
CA GLU A 609 -25.98 -4.61 -6.21
C GLU A 609 -24.79 -5.45 -5.71
N GLY A 610 -23.56 -4.99 -5.97
CA GLY A 610 -22.33 -5.65 -5.57
C GLY A 610 -21.70 -5.13 -4.27
N ASN A 611 -22.34 -4.21 -3.55
CA ASN A 611 -21.78 -3.55 -2.36
C ASN A 611 -20.41 -2.88 -2.61
N LEU A 612 -20.15 -2.42 -3.84
CA LEU A 612 -18.86 -1.81 -4.23
C LEU A 612 -18.70 -0.36 -3.75
N LEU A 613 -19.75 0.21 -3.13
CA LEU A 613 -19.77 1.58 -2.60
C LEU A 613 -19.80 1.60 -1.06
N ASP A 614 -19.55 0.45 -0.40
CA ASP A 614 -19.44 0.34 1.05
C ASP A 614 -18.22 1.12 1.58
N GLY A 615 -18.32 1.65 2.80
CA GLY A 615 -17.32 2.57 3.38
C GLY A 615 -17.75 4.04 3.36
N THR A 616 -16.89 4.92 3.85
CA THR A 616 -17.16 6.37 3.93
C THR A 616 -16.84 7.05 2.60
N VAL A 617 -17.41 8.21 2.31
CA VAL A 617 -17.03 8.99 1.10
C VAL A 617 -15.52 9.30 1.04
N TRP A 618 -14.86 9.40 2.18
CA TRP A 618 -13.44 9.74 2.27
C TRP A 618 -12.53 8.62 1.77
N ASP A 619 -12.96 7.36 1.89
CA ASP A 619 -12.26 6.19 1.33
C ASP A 619 -12.23 6.24 -0.21
N PHE A 620 -13.12 7.03 -0.82
CA PHE A 620 -13.29 7.16 -2.26
C PHE A 620 -12.60 8.40 -2.86
N VAL A 621 -11.91 9.24 -2.07
CA VAL A 621 -11.17 10.41 -2.62
C VAL A 621 -10.02 9.98 -3.51
N ALA A 622 -9.22 9.02 -3.03
CA ALA A 622 -8.01 8.51 -3.68
C ALA A 622 -8.12 7.02 -4.05
N HIS A 623 -9.34 6.50 -4.22
CA HIS A 623 -9.58 5.10 -4.58
C HIS A 623 -9.03 4.79 -5.98
N ASP A 624 -8.54 3.56 -6.16
CA ASP A 624 -7.86 3.11 -7.38
C ASP A 624 -8.83 3.01 -8.56
N ASP A 625 -10.04 2.51 -8.30
CA ASP A 625 -11.15 2.59 -9.25
C ASP A 625 -11.79 3.98 -9.20
N VAL A 626 -11.37 4.83 -10.13
CA VAL A 626 -11.86 6.20 -10.28
C VAL A 626 -13.35 6.25 -10.66
N HIS A 627 -13.89 5.21 -11.28
CA HIS A 627 -15.32 5.14 -11.58
C HIS A 627 -16.13 4.96 -10.31
N LEU A 628 -15.70 4.08 -9.40
CA LEU A 628 -16.33 3.96 -8.08
C LEU A 628 -16.19 5.24 -7.27
N SER A 629 -15.05 5.95 -7.35
CA SER A 629 -14.92 7.30 -6.78
C SER A 629 -16.01 8.25 -7.29
N PHE A 630 -16.19 8.32 -8.61
CA PHE A 630 -17.24 9.15 -9.21
C PHE A 630 -18.63 8.74 -8.73
N LEU A 631 -18.95 7.44 -8.76
CA LEU A 631 -20.26 6.93 -8.37
C LEU A 631 -20.56 7.17 -6.89
N LYS A 632 -19.59 7.01 -5.99
CA LYS A 632 -19.75 7.29 -4.56
C LYS A 632 -19.99 8.78 -4.32
N TRP A 633 -19.14 9.64 -4.87
CA TRP A 633 -19.23 11.08 -4.66
C TRP A 633 -20.46 11.69 -5.35
N ALA A 634 -20.79 11.27 -6.57
CA ALA A 634 -21.97 11.77 -7.27
C ALA A 634 -23.30 11.34 -6.61
N SER A 635 -23.30 10.23 -5.85
CA SER A 635 -24.51 9.69 -5.21
C SER A 635 -24.67 10.04 -3.74
N THR A 636 -23.61 10.44 -3.05
CA THR A 636 -23.65 10.65 -1.60
C THR A 636 -24.61 11.77 -1.16
N VAL A 637 -25.13 11.60 0.07
CA VAL A 637 -25.89 12.60 0.83
C VAL A 637 -25.20 12.93 2.17
N GLU A 638 -24.00 12.38 2.42
CA GLU A 638 -23.25 12.55 3.67
C GLU A 638 -22.62 13.95 3.82
N GLN A 639 -22.42 14.65 2.71
CA GLN A 639 -21.72 15.93 2.64
C GLN A 639 -22.60 17.02 2.03
N SER A 640 -22.24 18.29 2.24
CA SER A 640 -22.93 19.41 1.62
C SER A 640 -22.86 19.32 0.08
N PRO A 641 -23.86 19.82 -0.67
CA PRO A 641 -23.87 19.72 -2.14
C PRO A 641 -22.61 20.28 -2.82
N GLY A 642 -22.02 21.35 -2.27
CA GLY A 642 -20.75 21.90 -2.78
C GLY A 642 -19.55 20.98 -2.57
N VAL A 643 -19.39 20.41 -1.37
CA VAL A 643 -18.31 19.46 -1.06
C VAL A 643 -18.45 18.19 -1.90
N LYS A 644 -19.67 17.66 -1.97
CA LYS A 644 -20.04 16.53 -2.83
C LYS A 644 -19.58 16.77 -4.28
N LEU A 645 -20.02 17.89 -4.86
CA LEU A 645 -19.75 18.20 -6.26
C LEU A 645 -18.27 18.48 -6.53
N PHE A 646 -17.52 19.02 -5.56
CA PHE A 646 -16.07 19.19 -5.70
C PHE A 646 -15.35 17.85 -5.87
N PHE A 647 -15.67 16.86 -5.05
CA PHE A 647 -15.04 15.55 -5.16
C PHE A 647 -15.58 14.74 -6.35
N THR A 648 -16.83 14.98 -6.78
CA THR A 648 -17.31 14.50 -8.10
C THR A 648 -16.46 15.08 -9.23
N ALA A 649 -16.18 16.39 -9.21
CA ALA A 649 -15.35 17.06 -10.21
C ALA A 649 -13.91 16.51 -10.22
N ARG A 650 -13.31 16.31 -9.04
CA ARG A 650 -12.01 15.63 -8.88
C ARG A 650 -11.99 14.22 -9.46
N ALA A 651 -13.05 13.43 -9.26
CA ALA A 651 -13.12 12.09 -9.82
C ALA A 651 -13.21 12.12 -11.36
N LEU A 652 -13.99 13.05 -11.92
CA LEU A 652 -14.07 13.27 -13.37
C LEU A 652 -12.71 13.69 -13.96
N GLU A 653 -12.00 14.57 -13.26
CA GLU A 653 -10.66 15.02 -13.64
C GLU A 653 -9.65 13.87 -13.64
N ARG A 654 -9.57 13.11 -12.54
CA ARG A 654 -8.72 11.90 -12.44
C ARG A 654 -9.05 10.87 -13.52
N ALA A 655 -10.30 10.82 -13.98
CA ALA A 655 -10.74 9.93 -15.04
C ALA A 655 -10.36 10.39 -16.46
N GLY A 656 -9.78 11.60 -16.62
CA GLY A 656 -9.52 12.21 -17.92
C GLY A 656 -10.77 12.80 -18.59
N LEU A 657 -11.89 12.91 -17.88
CA LEU A 657 -13.14 13.53 -18.37
C LEU A 657 -13.10 15.05 -18.17
N LEU A 658 -12.05 15.70 -18.67
CA LEU A 658 -11.69 17.10 -18.36
C LEU A 658 -12.82 18.09 -18.68
N ALA A 659 -13.55 17.91 -19.79
CA ALA A 659 -14.69 18.76 -20.12
C ALA A 659 -15.84 18.65 -19.10
N SER A 660 -16.09 17.45 -18.56
CA SER A 660 -17.09 17.25 -17.51
C SER A 660 -16.61 17.77 -16.16
N ALA A 661 -15.33 17.61 -15.83
CA ALA A 661 -14.72 18.22 -14.65
C ALA A 661 -14.86 19.75 -14.67
N VAL A 662 -14.58 20.40 -15.81
CA VAL A 662 -14.78 21.85 -15.99
C VAL A 662 -16.22 22.27 -15.75
N LYS A 663 -17.20 21.51 -16.26
CA LYS A 663 -18.62 21.76 -16.01
C LYS A 663 -18.97 21.63 -14.53
N ALA A 664 -18.45 20.60 -13.87
CA ALA A 664 -18.68 20.35 -12.45
C ALA A 664 -18.09 21.47 -11.58
N TYR A 665 -16.84 21.88 -11.83
CA TYR A 665 -16.23 23.00 -11.11
C TYR A 665 -16.97 24.32 -11.36
N HIS A 666 -17.37 24.63 -12.59
CA HIS A 666 -18.15 25.85 -12.87
C HIS A 666 -19.53 25.81 -12.19
N ALA A 667 -20.17 24.65 -12.12
CA ALA A 667 -21.44 24.47 -11.42
C ALA A 667 -21.34 24.77 -9.92
N ILE A 668 -20.22 24.46 -9.26
CA ILE A 668 -20.00 24.84 -7.85
C ILE A 668 -19.94 26.36 -7.73
N LEU A 669 -19.19 27.06 -8.58
CA LEU A 669 -19.12 28.53 -8.54
C LEU A 669 -20.50 29.18 -8.72
N VAL A 670 -21.36 28.58 -9.56
CA VAL A 670 -22.71 29.06 -9.82
C VAL A 670 -23.66 28.78 -8.66
N HIS A 671 -23.68 27.54 -8.16
CA HIS A 671 -24.72 27.06 -7.25
C HIS A 671 -24.33 27.05 -5.78
N PHE A 672 -23.05 26.84 -5.46
CA PHE A 672 -22.57 26.59 -4.11
C PHE A 672 -21.27 27.37 -3.77
N PRO A 673 -21.15 28.66 -4.12
CA PRO A 673 -19.93 29.43 -3.86
C PRO A 673 -19.66 29.64 -2.36
N ASP A 674 -20.68 29.50 -1.53
CA ASP A 674 -20.67 29.63 -0.07
C ASP A 674 -20.46 28.30 0.67
N ALA A 675 -20.26 27.20 -0.05
CA ALA A 675 -20.09 25.91 0.61
C ALA A 675 -18.78 25.83 1.40
N VAL A 676 -18.90 25.29 2.62
CA VAL A 676 -17.78 25.06 3.53
C VAL A 676 -17.67 23.57 3.80
N GLY A 677 -16.47 23.02 3.65
CA GLY A 677 -16.07 21.73 4.20
C GLY A 677 -15.12 21.91 5.38
N TRP A 678 -14.65 20.81 5.95
CA TRP A 678 -13.78 20.83 7.12
C TRP A 678 -12.55 19.97 6.86
N THR A 679 -11.38 20.49 7.24
CA THR A 679 -10.13 19.72 7.22
C THR A 679 -10.10 18.72 8.38
N GLU A 680 -9.13 17.80 8.37
CA GLU A 680 -8.90 16.88 9.48
C GLU A 680 -8.62 17.60 10.81
N PHE A 681 -8.01 18.78 10.75
CA PHE A 681 -7.73 19.64 11.90
C PHE A 681 -8.94 20.50 12.31
N GLN A 682 -10.14 20.23 11.78
CA GLN A 682 -11.37 20.98 12.05
C GLN A 682 -11.24 22.49 11.71
N THR A 683 -10.42 22.82 10.71
CA THR A 683 -10.38 24.17 10.15
C THR A 683 -11.31 24.29 8.95
N PRO A 684 -11.92 25.47 8.71
CA PRO A 684 -12.79 25.67 7.56
C PRO A 684 -12.06 25.52 6.24
N TRP A 685 -12.66 24.80 5.30
CA TRP A 685 -12.22 24.69 3.91
C TRP A 685 -13.27 25.26 2.98
N TYR A 686 -13.01 26.45 2.43
CA TYR A 686 -13.95 27.16 1.56
C TYR A 686 -13.91 26.59 0.14
N VAL A 687 -15.01 25.94 -0.27
CA VAL A 687 -15.09 25.21 -1.53
C VAL A 687 -15.10 26.15 -2.73
N GLY A 688 -15.77 27.30 -2.63
CA GLY A 688 -15.85 28.30 -3.71
C GLY A 688 -14.49 28.82 -4.19
N PRO A 689 -13.68 29.44 -3.30
CA PRO A 689 -12.33 29.88 -3.65
C PRO A 689 -11.45 28.73 -4.16
N THR A 690 -11.46 27.58 -3.47
CA THR A 690 -10.69 26.40 -3.89
C THR A 690 -11.09 25.92 -5.28
N THR A 691 -12.38 25.93 -5.61
CA THR A 691 -12.88 25.52 -6.92
C THR A 691 -12.43 26.47 -8.02
N ARG A 692 -12.47 27.77 -7.76
CA ARG A 692 -11.98 28.75 -8.73
C ARG A 692 -10.51 28.50 -9.04
N ASP A 693 -9.70 28.36 -7.98
CA ASP A 693 -8.27 28.17 -8.10
C ASP A 693 -7.94 26.84 -8.84
N THR A 694 -8.63 25.75 -8.49
CA THR A 694 -8.52 24.46 -9.19
C THR A 694 -8.88 24.57 -10.67
N LEU A 695 -9.99 25.24 -11.01
CA LEU A 695 -10.45 25.40 -12.38
C LEU A 695 -9.47 26.25 -13.21
N GLU A 696 -8.93 27.33 -12.64
CA GLU A 696 -7.91 28.16 -13.31
C GLU A 696 -6.62 27.38 -13.60
N THR A 697 -6.15 26.56 -12.65
CA THR A 697 -4.99 25.68 -12.87
C THR A 697 -5.29 24.62 -13.92
N LEU A 698 -6.43 23.95 -13.86
CA LEU A 698 -6.82 22.93 -14.84
C LEU A 698 -6.82 23.50 -16.27
N LEU A 699 -7.42 24.68 -16.48
CA LEU A 699 -7.44 25.34 -17.79
C LEU A 699 -6.05 25.77 -18.28
N ARG A 700 -5.12 26.04 -17.36
CA ARG A 700 -3.73 26.40 -17.67
C ARG A 700 -2.89 25.18 -18.04
N LEU A 701 -3.14 24.04 -17.39
CA LEU A 701 -2.50 22.77 -17.69
C LEU A 701 -3.03 22.16 -18.99
N HIS A 702 -4.29 22.43 -19.33
CA HIS A 702 -4.98 21.89 -20.50
C HIS A 702 -5.48 22.98 -21.48
N PRO A 703 -4.58 23.78 -22.09
CA PRO A 703 -4.97 24.83 -23.04
C PRO A 703 -5.69 24.29 -24.28
N GLU A 704 -5.55 23.00 -24.59
CA GLU A 704 -6.28 22.30 -25.66
C GLU A 704 -7.80 22.27 -25.45
N LEU A 705 -8.29 22.48 -24.21
CA LEU A 705 -9.72 22.67 -23.95
C LEU A 705 -10.27 23.92 -24.65
N GLY A 706 -9.41 24.90 -24.96
CA GLY A 706 -9.79 26.14 -25.65
C GLY A 706 -10.75 26.99 -24.81
N LEU A 707 -10.61 26.95 -23.49
CA LEU A 707 -11.46 27.64 -22.53
C LEU A 707 -10.63 28.55 -21.61
N ARG A 708 -11.22 29.69 -21.24
CA ARG A 708 -10.67 30.60 -20.23
C ARG A 708 -11.78 31.05 -19.29
N LEU A 709 -11.50 31.11 -18.00
CA LEU A 709 -12.41 31.64 -16.99
C LEU A 709 -12.25 33.17 -16.90
N GLU A 710 -13.35 33.92 -17.01
CA GLU A 710 -13.38 35.38 -16.94
C GLU A 710 -14.32 35.88 -15.85
N GLY A 711 -13.86 36.83 -15.04
CA GLY A 711 -14.69 37.53 -14.06
C GLY A 711 -15.16 36.69 -12.86
N ALA A 712 -14.59 35.49 -12.67
CA ALA A 712 -14.85 34.67 -11.50
C ALA A 712 -14.12 35.23 -10.28
N ARG A 713 -14.84 35.40 -9.18
CA ARG A 713 -14.29 35.90 -7.92
C ARG A 713 -15.12 35.37 -6.76
N VAL A 714 -14.48 34.67 -5.84
CA VAL A 714 -15.11 34.26 -4.58
C VAL A 714 -14.20 34.71 -3.44
N VAL A 715 -14.72 35.59 -2.58
CA VAL A 715 -14.00 36.16 -1.45
C VAL A 715 -14.77 35.85 -0.17
N ILE A 716 -14.06 35.46 0.87
CA ILE A 716 -14.60 35.22 2.20
C ILE A 716 -14.12 36.37 3.07
N GLU A 717 -14.95 37.38 3.28
CA GLU A 717 -14.66 38.43 4.27
C GLU A 717 -14.84 37.84 5.67
N GLY A 718 -13.85 37.98 6.55
CA GLY A 718 -13.82 37.29 7.86
C GLY A 718 -12.99 36.00 7.86
N GLY A 719 -12.74 35.39 6.70
CA GLY A 719 -12.20 34.03 6.58
C GLY A 719 -10.72 33.80 6.91
N PHE A 720 -10.08 34.70 7.67
CA PHE A 720 -8.70 34.55 8.16
C PHE A 720 -8.62 33.99 9.58
N ASP A 721 -9.74 33.53 10.14
CA ASP A 721 -9.81 32.77 11.37
C ASP A 721 -10.60 31.46 11.16
N ASN A 722 -10.94 30.76 12.24
CA ASN A 722 -11.68 29.50 12.19
C ASN A 722 -13.19 29.67 12.50
N ASP A 723 -13.69 30.90 12.65
CA ASP A 723 -15.07 31.22 13.03
C ASP A 723 -15.94 31.57 11.81
N VAL A 724 -16.47 30.53 11.16
CA VAL A 724 -17.33 30.68 9.98
C VAL A 724 -18.63 31.45 10.24
N ALA A 725 -19.00 31.70 11.50
CA ALA A 725 -20.21 32.45 11.82
C ALA A 725 -20.06 33.96 11.55
N ASN A 726 -18.82 34.45 11.45
CA ASN A 726 -18.53 35.85 11.15
C ASN A 726 -18.27 36.11 9.65
N ASP A 727 -18.25 35.04 8.83
CA ASP A 727 -17.90 35.11 7.42
C ASP A 727 -19.01 35.68 6.55
N VAL A 728 -18.60 36.47 5.55
CA VAL A 728 -19.46 36.97 4.49
C VAL A 728 -18.87 36.55 3.14
N VAL A 729 -19.62 35.72 2.41
CA VAL A 729 -19.23 35.24 1.08
C VAL A 729 -19.64 36.23 0.02
N ILE A 730 -18.67 36.76 -0.72
CA ILE A 730 -18.90 37.61 -1.91
C ILE A 730 -18.57 36.77 -3.14
N ALA A 731 -19.57 36.52 -3.99
CA ALA A 731 -19.44 35.59 -5.10
C ALA A 731 -19.81 36.21 -6.45
N SER A 732 -18.93 36.02 -7.42
CA SER A 732 -19.16 36.17 -8.85
C SER A 732 -18.71 34.87 -9.52
N PRO A 733 -19.62 34.09 -10.13
CA PRO A 733 -19.28 32.78 -10.70
C PRO A 733 -18.40 32.87 -11.96
N GLY A 734 -18.32 34.05 -12.59
CA GLY A 734 -17.63 34.26 -13.85
C GLY A 734 -18.24 33.50 -15.03
N ARG A 735 -17.57 33.59 -16.18
CA ARG A 735 -17.95 32.94 -17.43
C ARG A 735 -16.78 32.17 -18.01
N LEU A 736 -17.05 30.97 -18.50
CA LEU A 736 -16.12 30.23 -19.34
C LEU A 736 -16.30 30.68 -20.79
N VAL A 737 -15.26 31.27 -21.37
CA VAL A 737 -15.26 31.75 -22.75
C VAL A 737 -14.37 30.87 -23.62
N ARG A 738 -14.74 30.70 -24.90
CA ARG A 738 -13.91 29.99 -25.86
C ARG A 738 -12.79 30.89 -26.36
N VAL A 739 -11.57 30.38 -26.37
CA VAL A 739 -10.36 31.09 -26.79
C VAL A 739 -9.46 30.17 -27.62
N GLY A 740 -8.56 30.74 -28.42
CA GLY A 740 -7.50 29.94 -29.04
C GLY A 740 -6.53 29.39 -27.98
N PRO A 741 -5.82 28.27 -28.24
CA PRO A 741 -4.85 27.71 -27.28
C PRO A 741 -3.79 28.71 -26.80
N ASP A 742 -3.32 29.60 -27.69
CA ASP A 742 -2.34 30.65 -27.36
C ASP A 742 -2.93 31.79 -26.50
N GLU A 743 -4.25 31.95 -26.49
CA GLU A 743 -4.99 32.97 -25.72
C GLU A 743 -5.54 32.44 -24.39
N ALA A 744 -5.45 31.12 -24.15
CA ALA A 744 -5.86 30.48 -22.90
C ALA A 744 -4.92 30.86 -21.73
N VAL A 745 -3.66 31.13 -22.03
CA VAL A 745 -2.67 31.59 -21.05
C VAL A 745 -2.55 33.13 -21.13
N PRO A 746 -2.77 33.87 -20.03
CA PRO A 746 -2.64 35.32 -20.03
C PRO A 746 -1.25 35.80 -20.46
N ALA A 747 -1.20 36.90 -21.22
CA ALA A 747 0.05 37.54 -21.62
C ALA A 747 0.82 38.07 -20.41
N VAL A 748 2.15 38.04 -20.48
CA VAL A 748 3.05 38.56 -19.44
C VAL A 748 3.29 40.04 -19.66
N GLU A 749 2.96 40.87 -18.68
CA GLU A 749 3.25 42.30 -18.72
C GLU A 749 4.74 42.57 -18.43
N ASP A 750 5.37 43.40 -19.26
CA ASP A 750 6.74 43.86 -19.06
C ASP A 750 6.79 44.95 -17.97
N VAL A 751 6.89 44.50 -16.72
CA VAL A 751 6.92 45.40 -15.55
C VAL A 751 8.10 46.37 -15.53
N SER A 752 9.17 46.11 -16.30
CA SER A 752 10.33 47.02 -16.36
C SER A 752 10.00 48.40 -16.96
N ARG A 753 8.87 48.51 -17.66
CA ARG A 753 8.37 49.75 -18.26
C ARG A 753 7.43 50.53 -17.34
N LEU A 754 7.06 49.95 -16.20
CA LEU A 754 6.13 50.56 -15.26
C LEU A 754 6.88 51.46 -14.27
N GLU A 755 6.19 52.48 -13.77
CA GLU A 755 6.71 53.33 -12.72
C GLU A 755 6.96 52.52 -11.44
N VAL A 756 8.09 52.78 -10.79
CA VAL A 756 8.44 52.19 -9.50
C VAL A 756 7.84 53.04 -8.39
N VAL A 757 6.95 52.46 -7.58
CA VAL A 757 6.23 53.18 -6.51
C VAL A 757 6.86 52.98 -5.14
N ARG A 758 7.52 51.84 -4.92
CA ARG A 758 8.15 51.52 -3.63
C ARG A 758 9.37 50.61 -3.83
N GLU A 759 10.40 50.83 -3.03
CA GLU A 759 11.58 49.97 -2.97
C GLU A 759 11.94 49.71 -1.50
N ILE A 760 12.19 48.44 -1.14
CA ILE A 760 12.57 47.98 0.20
C ILE A 760 13.94 47.32 0.10
N GLY A 761 14.79 47.55 1.10
CA GLY A 761 16.21 47.15 1.09
C GLY A 761 17.10 48.22 0.49
N LYS A 762 18.21 48.56 1.16
CA LYS A 762 19.19 49.56 0.70
C LYS A 762 20.44 48.94 0.07
N GLY A 763 20.59 47.62 0.18
CA GLY A 763 21.76 46.89 -0.28
C GLY A 763 21.60 46.32 -1.69
N ARG A 764 22.29 45.21 -1.94
CA ARG A 764 22.21 44.47 -3.20
C ARG A 764 20.88 43.74 -3.38
N VAL A 765 20.23 43.36 -2.28
CA VAL A 765 18.91 42.71 -2.29
C VAL A 765 17.84 43.78 -2.11
N ARG A 766 16.90 43.84 -3.06
CA ARG A 766 15.82 44.83 -3.04
C ARG A 766 14.50 44.22 -3.46
N LEU A 767 13.42 44.60 -2.80
CA LEU A 767 12.05 44.34 -3.23
C LEU A 767 11.51 45.60 -3.88
N ARG A 768 11.01 45.47 -5.09
CA ARG A 768 10.51 46.60 -5.88
C ARG A 768 9.03 46.41 -6.18
N GLN A 769 8.23 47.42 -5.87
CA GLN A 769 6.83 47.49 -6.24
C GLN A 769 6.64 48.45 -7.42
N TYR A 770 5.82 48.03 -8.39
CA TYR A 770 5.47 48.81 -9.58
C TYR A 770 4.06 49.42 -9.45
N ALA A 771 3.72 50.37 -10.32
CA ALA A 771 2.44 51.09 -10.30
C ALA A 771 1.19 50.20 -10.43
N ASN A 772 1.32 49.01 -11.03
CA ASN A 772 0.26 47.99 -11.07
C ASN A 772 0.17 47.15 -9.78
N ARG A 773 0.90 47.52 -8.73
CA ARG A 773 1.06 46.82 -7.43
C ARG A 773 1.84 45.50 -7.49
N HIS A 774 2.44 45.14 -8.63
CA HIS A 774 3.27 43.95 -8.72
C HIS A 774 4.60 44.14 -7.98
N TRP A 775 5.12 43.06 -7.42
CA TRP A 775 6.36 43.00 -6.66
C TRP A 775 7.41 42.13 -7.34
N GLN A 776 8.65 42.59 -7.36
CA GLN A 776 9.78 41.86 -7.92
C GLN A 776 10.98 41.92 -6.98
N LEU A 777 11.63 40.77 -6.76
CA LEU A 777 12.90 40.67 -6.06
C LEU A 777 14.05 40.95 -7.03
N LEU A 778 14.98 41.81 -6.60
CA LEU A 778 16.20 42.15 -7.31
C LEU A 778 17.43 41.78 -6.48
N VAL A 779 18.40 41.11 -7.10
CA VAL A 779 19.74 40.88 -6.53
C VAL A 779 20.77 41.48 -7.50
N ASP A 780 21.61 42.38 -6.99
CA ASP A 780 22.54 43.20 -7.78
C ASP A 780 21.85 43.97 -8.92
N GLY A 781 20.57 44.33 -8.72
CA GLY A 781 19.75 45.02 -9.71
C GLY A 781 19.10 44.13 -10.77
N ASN A 782 19.34 42.81 -10.75
CA ASN A 782 18.74 41.86 -11.68
C ASN A 782 17.52 41.16 -11.04
N PRO A 783 16.42 40.95 -11.79
CA PRO A 783 15.31 40.13 -11.33
C PRO A 783 15.74 38.72 -10.94
N MET A 784 15.27 38.26 -9.79
CA MET A 784 15.54 36.91 -9.29
C MET A 784 14.25 36.25 -8.82
N VAL A 785 14.01 35.02 -9.27
CA VAL A 785 13.00 34.12 -8.70
C VAL A 785 13.67 33.20 -7.70
N ILE A 786 13.09 33.04 -6.52
CA ILE A 786 13.60 32.17 -5.46
C ILE A 786 13.26 30.71 -5.83
N ARG A 787 14.30 29.94 -6.17
CA ARG A 787 14.26 28.48 -6.37
C ARG A 787 14.99 27.86 -5.19
N ALA A 788 14.24 27.67 -4.10
CA ALA A 788 14.83 27.34 -2.81
C ALA A 788 14.60 25.88 -2.40
N MET A 789 15.52 25.40 -1.57
CA MET A 789 15.44 24.10 -0.92
C MET A 789 15.62 24.25 0.60
N SER A 790 14.73 23.66 1.38
CA SER A 790 14.98 23.40 2.80
C SER A 790 16.01 22.28 2.92
N TYR A 791 17.06 22.52 3.70
CA TYR A 791 18.18 21.59 3.80
C TYR A 791 18.65 21.37 5.24
N GLN A 792 18.36 20.17 5.73
CA GLN A 792 18.77 19.68 7.03
C GLN A 792 18.89 18.14 6.95
N PRO A 793 19.85 17.60 6.17
CA PRO A 793 19.94 16.17 5.97
C PRO A 793 20.23 15.47 7.31
N SER A 794 19.39 14.50 7.67
CA SER A 794 19.58 13.63 8.83
C SER A 794 20.09 12.27 8.36
N ALA A 795 21.12 11.73 9.02
CA ALA A 795 21.51 10.35 8.78
C ALA A 795 20.44 9.41 9.35
N VAL A 796 20.16 8.30 8.65
CA VAL A 796 19.40 7.17 9.19
C VAL A 796 19.93 6.78 10.58
N GLY A 797 19.01 6.62 11.53
CA GLY A 797 19.28 6.36 12.94
C GLY A 797 19.46 7.61 13.81
N GLU A 798 19.45 8.82 13.24
CA GLU A 798 19.50 10.07 13.99
C GLU A 798 18.13 10.74 14.11
N SER A 799 17.79 11.21 15.31
CA SER A 799 16.52 11.87 15.60
C SER A 799 16.70 12.99 16.65
N PRO A 800 15.98 14.11 16.52
CA PRO A 800 15.91 15.11 17.58
C PRO A 800 15.19 14.58 18.84
N ASP A 801 14.22 13.66 18.70
CA ASP A 801 13.48 13.09 19.83
C ASP A 801 14.39 12.25 20.76
N GLU A 802 15.41 11.61 20.19
CA GLU A 802 16.41 10.84 20.93
C GLU A 802 17.66 11.67 21.30
N GLY A 803 17.72 12.94 20.87
CA GLY A 803 18.90 13.79 21.04
C GLY A 803 20.14 13.33 20.28
N THR A 804 19.96 12.51 19.24
CA THR A 804 21.05 11.90 18.45
C THR A 804 21.36 12.68 17.17
N LEU A 805 20.50 13.63 16.78
CA LEU A 805 20.65 14.45 15.58
C LEU A 805 21.95 15.28 15.63
N LYS A 806 22.82 15.06 14.65
CA LYS A 806 24.06 15.83 14.49
C LYS A 806 23.83 17.07 13.63
N ASP A 807 24.59 18.11 13.93
CA ASP A 807 24.65 19.30 13.08
C ASP A 807 25.31 18.99 11.74
N TRP A 808 24.50 18.95 10.68
CA TRP A 808 24.95 18.61 9.32
C TRP A 808 26.02 19.56 8.77
N MET A 809 26.10 20.79 9.29
CA MET A 809 27.09 21.77 8.83
C MET A 809 28.51 21.50 9.35
N THR A 810 28.64 20.62 10.35
CA THR A 810 29.90 20.28 11.01
C THR A 810 30.16 18.78 11.10
N ALA A 811 29.16 17.94 10.83
CA ALA A 811 29.30 16.49 10.85
C ALA A 811 30.21 15.98 9.71
N ASP A 812 31.33 15.37 10.11
CA ASP A 812 32.35 14.77 9.26
C ASP A 812 32.61 13.34 9.78
N ARG A 813 31.78 12.39 9.34
CA ARG A 813 31.79 11.00 9.82
C ARG A 813 32.94 10.20 9.19
N ASN A 814 33.36 10.56 7.98
CA ASN A 814 34.49 9.90 7.30
C ASN A 814 35.86 10.51 7.68
N GLN A 815 35.87 11.58 8.48
CA GLN A 815 37.06 12.28 8.99
C GLN A 815 37.96 12.85 7.89
N ASN A 816 37.38 13.28 6.78
CA ASN A 816 38.13 13.84 5.65
C ASN A 816 38.31 15.37 5.73
N GLY A 817 37.80 16.01 6.78
CA GLY A 817 37.84 17.45 7.01
C GLY A 817 36.73 18.24 6.32
N LYS A 818 35.70 17.59 5.79
CA LYS A 818 34.55 18.21 5.12
C LYS A 818 33.23 17.69 5.69
N PRO A 819 32.18 18.53 5.73
CA PRO A 819 30.84 18.06 6.07
C PRO A 819 30.30 17.01 5.07
N ASP A 820 29.78 15.90 5.60
CA ASP A 820 29.42 14.70 4.82
C ASP A 820 28.37 14.99 3.72
N GLY A 821 27.21 15.53 4.08
CA GLY A 821 26.10 15.76 3.14
C GLY A 821 26.46 16.74 2.00
N PRO A 822 26.96 17.93 2.33
CA PRO A 822 27.31 18.93 1.31
C PRO A 822 28.33 18.48 0.26
N PHE A 823 29.31 17.64 0.63
CA PHE A 823 30.48 17.37 -0.22
C PHE A 823 30.71 15.90 -0.56
N ASP A 824 30.22 14.96 0.23
CA ASP A 824 30.62 13.55 0.13
C ASP A 824 29.50 12.61 -0.32
N THR A 825 28.36 13.15 -0.77
CA THR A 825 27.26 12.33 -1.29
C THR A 825 27.52 11.88 -2.74
N PHE A 826 26.95 10.74 -3.12
CA PHE A 826 27.01 10.20 -4.47
C PHE A 826 25.62 9.77 -4.94
N VAL A 827 25.43 9.68 -6.26
CA VAL A 827 24.16 9.23 -6.85
C VAL A 827 24.25 7.74 -7.15
N ASP A 828 23.41 6.95 -6.49
CA ASP A 828 23.16 5.54 -6.80
C ASP A 828 22.19 5.48 -7.98
N ALA A 829 22.74 5.40 -9.19
CA ALA A 829 21.97 5.53 -10.43
C ALA A 829 21.29 4.22 -10.84
N ASN A 830 21.79 3.08 -10.37
CA ASN A 830 21.26 1.76 -10.68
C ASN A 830 20.44 1.16 -9.53
N HIS A 831 20.28 1.90 -8.42
CA HIS A 831 19.51 1.55 -7.24
C HIS A 831 19.98 0.25 -6.57
N ASN A 832 21.31 0.01 -6.55
CA ASN A 832 21.91 -1.19 -5.96
C ASN A 832 22.42 -0.99 -4.52
N HIS A 833 22.23 0.21 -3.96
CA HIS A 833 22.61 0.57 -2.59
C HIS A 833 24.10 0.54 -2.28
N ILE A 834 24.97 0.43 -3.29
CA ILE A 834 26.42 0.56 -3.16
C ILE A 834 26.91 1.78 -3.96
N GLN A 835 28.20 2.10 -3.83
CA GLN A 835 28.80 3.15 -4.67
C GLN A 835 29.67 2.44 -5.70
N ASP A 836 29.22 2.43 -6.94
CA ASP A 836 29.97 1.82 -8.04
C ASP A 836 31.15 2.72 -8.47
N PRO A 837 32.20 2.15 -9.11
CA PRO A 837 33.33 2.94 -9.60
C PRO A 837 32.95 4.08 -10.56
N GLU A 838 31.81 3.96 -11.24
CA GLU A 838 31.26 4.96 -12.17
C GLU A 838 30.40 6.03 -11.47
N GLU A 839 30.18 5.91 -10.15
CA GLU A 839 29.36 6.82 -9.34
C GLU A 839 30.27 7.72 -8.51
N PRO A 840 30.72 8.86 -9.07
CA PRO A 840 31.63 9.74 -8.37
C PRO A 840 30.95 10.33 -7.13
N THR A 841 31.77 10.63 -6.12
CA THR A 841 31.37 11.51 -5.03
C THR A 841 31.21 12.93 -5.57
N VAL A 842 30.04 13.53 -5.37
CA VAL A 842 29.61 14.81 -5.95
C VAL A 842 29.24 15.83 -4.87
N GLY A 843 28.48 15.42 -3.85
CA GLY A 843 27.98 16.30 -2.79
C GLY A 843 26.64 16.98 -3.12
N ASP A 844 25.80 17.15 -2.10
CA ASP A 844 24.45 17.70 -2.25
C ASP A 844 24.47 19.13 -2.83
N PHE A 845 25.46 19.95 -2.48
CA PHE A 845 25.57 21.33 -2.98
C PHE A 845 25.75 21.37 -4.50
N HIS A 846 26.54 20.47 -5.05
CA HIS A 846 26.72 20.38 -6.49
C HIS A 846 25.46 19.85 -7.18
N LEU A 847 24.78 18.85 -6.60
CA LEU A 847 23.52 18.31 -7.12
C LEU A 847 22.39 19.35 -7.13
N MET A 848 22.29 20.16 -6.07
CA MET A 848 21.34 21.27 -5.96
C MET A 848 21.63 22.38 -6.99
N HIS A 849 22.90 22.77 -7.13
CA HIS A 849 23.32 23.73 -8.14
C HIS A 849 22.97 23.24 -9.55
N GLY A 850 23.26 21.96 -9.85
CA GLY A 850 22.92 21.33 -11.12
C GLY A 850 21.42 21.31 -11.42
N MET A 851 20.58 21.15 -10.38
CA MET A 851 19.12 21.25 -10.48
C MET A 851 18.63 22.69 -10.75
N GLY A 852 19.43 23.70 -10.43
CA GLY A 852 19.09 25.12 -10.57
C GLY A 852 18.63 25.79 -9.28
N VAL A 853 18.86 25.18 -8.11
CA VAL A 853 18.66 25.83 -6.80
C VAL A 853 19.57 27.05 -6.73
N ASN A 854 19.01 28.19 -6.31
CA ASN A 854 19.76 29.43 -6.09
C ASN A 854 19.68 29.95 -4.65
N VAL A 855 18.89 29.30 -3.79
CA VAL A 855 18.70 29.69 -2.39
C VAL A 855 18.56 28.45 -1.50
N LEU A 856 19.19 28.47 -0.33
CA LEU A 856 19.00 27.48 0.74
C LEU A 856 18.15 28.11 1.86
N ARG A 857 17.15 27.39 2.37
CA ARG A 857 16.42 27.81 3.56
C ARG A 857 17.01 27.16 4.80
N LEU A 858 17.29 27.99 5.80
CA LEU A 858 17.70 27.56 7.13
C LEU A 858 16.62 27.97 8.13
N TYR A 859 16.08 26.99 8.86
CA TYR A 859 15.05 27.21 9.89
C TYR A 859 15.54 28.04 11.07
N HIS A 860 16.82 27.84 11.42
CA HIS A 860 17.50 28.54 12.49
C HIS A 860 18.88 29.01 12.00
N HIS A 861 19.46 29.97 12.70
CA HIS A 861 20.73 30.57 12.30
C HIS A 861 21.86 29.54 12.21
N ALA A 862 22.71 29.71 11.19
CA ALA A 862 23.72 28.73 10.82
C ALA A 862 24.81 28.53 11.88
N SER A 863 25.24 27.29 12.08
CA SER A 863 26.37 26.95 12.96
C SER A 863 27.74 27.09 12.28
N ASN A 864 27.79 26.99 10.94
CA ASN A 864 29.02 27.07 10.16
C ASN A 864 28.97 28.15 9.09
N LYS A 865 29.43 29.34 9.47
CA LYS A 865 29.49 30.52 8.61
C LYS A 865 30.41 30.35 7.39
N ALA A 866 31.54 29.64 7.55
CA ALA A 866 32.50 29.44 6.47
C ALA A 866 31.95 28.49 5.39
N LEU A 867 31.17 27.48 5.78
CA LEU A 867 30.50 26.58 4.86
C LEU A 867 29.52 27.32 3.93
N LEU A 868 28.73 28.24 4.46
CA LEU A 868 27.79 29.03 3.66
C LEU A 868 28.50 30.02 2.71
N ARG A 869 29.63 30.61 3.13
CA ARG A 869 30.47 31.39 2.20
C ARG A 869 30.90 30.53 1.02
N ARG A 870 31.38 29.31 1.31
CA ARG A 870 31.81 28.39 0.27
C ARG A 870 30.67 27.96 -0.65
N LEU A 871 29.49 27.65 -0.11
CA LEU A 871 28.28 27.38 -0.89
C LEU A 871 27.99 28.52 -1.90
N TYR A 872 28.07 29.76 -1.44
CA TYR A 872 27.85 30.93 -2.27
C TYR A 872 28.97 31.17 -3.29
N GLU A 873 30.23 31.02 -2.88
CA GLU A 873 31.41 31.22 -3.75
C GLU A 873 31.49 30.14 -4.85
N ASP A 874 31.25 28.87 -4.50
CA ASP A 874 31.38 27.73 -5.41
C ASP A 874 30.13 27.57 -6.32
N HIS A 875 28.93 27.95 -5.83
CA HIS A 875 27.67 27.64 -6.52
C HIS A 875 26.71 28.84 -6.71
N GLY A 876 27.01 30.01 -6.13
CA GLY A 876 26.13 31.17 -6.19
C GLY A 876 24.83 31.02 -5.37
N ILE A 877 24.73 30.00 -4.52
CA ILE A 877 23.53 29.73 -3.72
C ILE A 877 23.52 30.66 -2.50
N MET A 878 22.46 31.46 -2.38
CA MET A 878 22.23 32.38 -1.27
C MET A 878 21.46 31.69 -0.11
N ALA A 879 21.23 32.38 1.00
CA ALA A 879 20.54 31.84 2.17
C ALA A 879 19.32 32.70 2.58
N LEU A 880 18.19 32.04 2.82
CA LEU A 880 17.15 32.54 3.72
C LEU A 880 17.57 32.17 5.14
N MET A 881 17.98 33.17 5.93
CA MET A 881 18.49 32.93 7.28
C MET A 881 17.34 33.08 8.28
N GLY A 882 16.96 31.98 8.90
CA GLY A 882 15.81 31.90 9.80
C GLY A 882 16.14 32.00 11.29
N ASP A 883 15.16 32.42 12.08
CA ASP A 883 15.06 32.17 13.51
C ASP A 883 13.65 31.67 13.82
N LEU A 884 13.54 30.58 14.59
CA LEU A 884 12.25 29.94 14.88
C LEU A 884 11.35 30.78 15.79
N VAL A 885 11.88 31.82 16.44
CA VAL A 885 11.16 32.71 17.37
C VAL A 885 10.34 31.90 18.37
N GLY A 886 10.96 30.89 18.99
CA GLY A 886 10.30 30.05 19.99
C GLY A 886 9.44 28.91 19.45
N MET A 887 9.29 28.73 18.14
CA MET A 887 8.71 27.49 17.62
C MET A 887 9.56 26.30 18.06
N TYR A 888 8.92 25.19 18.40
CA TYR A 888 9.57 24.00 19.00
C TYR A 888 10.36 24.31 20.28
N THR A 889 10.00 25.37 21.00
CA THR A 889 10.71 25.93 22.17
C THR A 889 12.12 26.46 21.92
N VAL A 890 12.56 26.49 20.66
CA VAL A 890 13.91 26.92 20.28
C VAL A 890 14.06 28.44 20.50
N GLY A 891 15.07 28.82 21.29
CA GLY A 891 15.38 30.22 21.60
C GLY A 891 14.54 30.86 22.72
N SER A 892 13.41 30.26 23.12
CA SER A 892 12.61 30.75 24.27
C SER A 892 13.19 30.30 25.61
N GLY A 893 13.88 29.16 25.62
CA GLY A 893 14.42 28.52 26.82
C GLY A 893 13.34 27.95 27.73
N ALA A 894 12.14 27.69 27.19
CA ALA A 894 11.09 26.88 27.80
C ALA A 894 11.39 25.40 27.61
N THR A 895 10.97 24.54 28.54
CA THR A 895 10.95 23.09 28.27
C THR A 895 9.86 22.76 27.27
N TRP A 896 9.91 21.56 26.68
CA TRP A 896 8.85 21.09 25.80
C TRP A 896 7.50 21.20 26.54
N GLU A 897 7.40 20.69 27.78
CA GLU A 897 6.18 20.67 28.60
C GLU A 897 5.60 22.05 28.94
N GLU A 898 6.45 23.05 29.08
CA GLU A 898 6.03 24.44 29.28
C GLU A 898 5.50 25.06 27.98
N GLY A 899 6.20 24.82 26.87
CA GLY A 899 5.93 25.47 25.59
C GLY A 899 6.31 26.95 25.58
N THR A 900 6.40 27.54 24.38
CA THR A 900 6.71 28.96 24.24
C THR A 900 5.51 29.85 24.60
N ASP A 901 5.73 30.79 25.52
CA ASP A 901 4.77 31.79 25.95
C ASP A 901 5.18 33.19 25.44
N TYR A 902 4.41 33.71 24.47
CA TYR A 902 4.63 35.06 23.91
C TYR A 902 4.15 36.19 24.82
N LEU A 903 3.54 35.90 25.97
CA LEU A 903 3.25 36.86 27.02
C LEU A 903 4.36 36.91 28.07
N ASP A 904 5.18 35.86 28.18
CA ASP A 904 6.26 35.80 29.16
C ASP A 904 7.42 36.76 28.76
N PRO A 905 7.73 37.78 29.58
CA PRO A 905 8.73 38.76 29.23
C PRO A 905 10.16 38.19 29.25
N THR A 906 10.42 37.09 29.97
CA THR A 906 11.71 36.41 30.01
C THR A 906 11.95 35.61 28.75
N GLN A 907 10.98 34.83 28.29
CA GLN A 907 11.05 34.09 27.04
C GLN A 907 11.17 35.05 25.85
N ARG A 908 10.36 36.12 25.77
CA ARG A 908 10.50 37.17 24.75
C ARG A 908 11.89 37.79 24.72
N ARG A 909 12.47 38.09 25.89
CA ARG A 909 13.85 38.62 25.96
C ARG A 909 14.85 37.63 25.37
N ARG A 910 14.74 36.34 25.66
CA ARG A 910 15.65 35.30 25.13
C ARG A 910 15.51 35.16 23.61
N MET A 911 14.29 35.04 23.09
CA MET A 911 14.03 35.00 21.65
C MET A 911 14.55 36.26 20.94
N THR A 912 14.37 37.44 21.56
CA THR A 912 14.93 38.70 21.04
C THR A 912 16.46 38.63 20.97
N GLN A 913 17.15 38.03 21.95
CA GLN A 913 18.60 37.90 21.88
C GLN A 913 19.06 36.91 20.81
N SER A 914 18.32 35.82 20.60
CA SER A 914 18.56 34.86 19.51
C SER A 914 18.56 35.56 18.14
N VAL A 915 17.47 36.30 17.84
CA VAL A 915 17.34 37.08 16.60
C VAL A 915 18.45 38.12 16.47
N LYS A 916 18.79 38.81 17.57
CA LYS A 916 19.89 39.79 17.58
C LYS A 916 21.24 39.16 17.26
N GLN A 917 21.50 37.96 17.76
CA GLN A 917 22.71 37.22 17.50
C GLN A 917 22.79 36.84 16.03
N MET A 918 21.73 36.22 15.48
CA MET A 918 21.63 35.88 14.06
C MET A 918 21.97 37.10 13.17
N VAL A 919 21.26 38.22 13.34
CA VAL A 919 21.45 39.38 12.44
C VAL A 919 22.86 39.96 12.57
N ARG A 920 23.36 40.16 13.79
CA ARG A 920 24.69 40.75 13.99
C ARG A 920 25.81 39.87 13.43
N GLU A 921 25.65 38.57 13.51
CA GLU A 921 26.63 37.62 13.00
C GLU A 921 26.64 37.60 11.47
N PHE A 922 25.47 37.60 10.82
CA PHE A 922 25.36 37.30 9.39
C PHE A 922 25.09 38.50 8.47
N LYS A 923 24.66 39.67 8.96
CA LYS A 923 24.20 40.80 8.11
C LYS A 923 25.19 41.33 7.07
N ASN A 924 26.48 41.09 7.25
CA ASN A 924 27.52 41.55 6.33
C ASN A 924 27.95 40.47 5.33
N GLU A 925 27.32 39.30 5.36
CA GLU A 925 27.66 38.20 4.46
C GLU A 925 27.01 38.37 3.10
N PRO A 926 27.75 38.13 2.00
CA PRO A 926 27.26 38.37 0.65
C PRO A 926 26.12 37.42 0.25
N TYR A 927 26.01 36.28 0.93
CA TYR A 927 25.03 35.24 0.62
C TYR A 927 23.68 35.43 1.32
N ILE A 928 23.50 36.42 2.20
CA ILE A 928 22.21 36.65 2.85
C ILE A 928 21.23 37.25 1.84
N LEU A 929 20.11 36.56 1.63
CA LEU A 929 19.03 37.08 0.80
C LEU A 929 18.03 37.88 1.65
N MET A 930 17.51 37.28 2.71
CA MET A 930 16.58 37.91 3.65
C MET A 930 16.54 37.16 4.98
N TRP A 931 16.00 37.84 5.99
CA TRP A 931 15.74 37.27 7.32
C TRP A 931 14.35 36.64 7.36
N VAL A 932 14.20 35.44 7.92
CA VAL A 932 12.91 34.77 8.06
C VAL A 932 12.59 34.55 9.54
N LEU A 933 11.46 35.07 10.01
CA LEU A 933 11.04 34.94 11.40
C LEU A 933 9.90 33.92 11.53
N GLY A 934 10.10 32.94 12.40
CA GLY A 934 9.14 31.88 12.70
C GLY A 934 9.19 30.70 11.73
N ASN A 935 8.32 29.73 12.01
CA ASN A 935 7.93 28.60 11.17
C ASN A 935 6.55 28.11 11.67
N GLU A 936 5.46 28.65 11.13
CA GLU A 936 4.08 28.26 11.48
C GLU A 936 3.73 28.39 12.97
N ASN A 937 4.39 29.32 13.67
CA ASN A 937 4.14 29.53 15.10
C ASN A 937 2.66 29.83 15.38
N ASN A 938 1.96 30.45 14.42
CA ASN A 938 0.54 30.79 14.50
C ASN A 938 -0.38 29.59 14.75
N TYR A 939 0.04 28.35 14.42
CA TYR A 939 -0.73 27.16 14.79
C TYR A 939 -0.63 26.79 16.27
N GLY A 940 0.37 27.26 17.00
CA GLY A 940 0.48 27.06 18.46
C GLY A 940 0.49 25.60 18.93
N GLY A 941 0.77 24.63 18.04
CA GLY A 941 0.69 23.20 18.38
C GLY A 941 -0.72 22.62 18.41
N MET A 942 -1.65 23.18 17.63
CA MET A 942 -3.04 22.72 17.57
C MET A 942 -3.13 21.18 17.42
N HIS A 943 -3.96 20.57 18.27
CA HIS A 943 -4.32 19.15 18.30
C HIS A 943 -3.27 18.12 18.73
N GLY A 944 -2.06 18.52 19.15
CA GLY A 944 -1.05 17.56 19.61
C GLY A 944 -0.56 16.60 18.53
N ILE A 945 -0.88 16.88 17.26
CA ILE A 945 -0.55 16.07 16.07
C ILE A 945 0.42 16.84 15.15
N VAL A 946 0.40 18.18 15.14
CA VAL A 946 1.32 19.02 14.36
C VAL A 946 2.36 19.64 15.29
N GLY A 947 3.64 19.41 14.99
CA GLY A 947 4.78 19.50 15.92
C GLY A 947 5.10 20.84 16.61
N GLY A 948 4.23 21.85 16.66
CA GLY A 948 4.50 23.09 17.42
C GLY A 948 4.18 22.98 18.91
N ARG A 949 4.82 23.80 19.76
CA ARG A 949 4.43 23.94 21.18
C ARG A 949 4.59 25.38 21.66
N GLY A 950 3.48 26.12 21.63
CA GLY A 950 3.44 27.52 22.08
C GLY A 950 2.05 28.13 22.01
N ASN A 951 1.87 29.34 22.55
CA ASN A 951 0.53 29.92 22.73
C ASN A 951 0.11 30.96 21.69
N ALA A 952 0.81 31.06 20.55
CA ALA A 952 0.50 32.06 19.51
C ALA A 952 -0.90 31.89 18.90
N ALA A 953 -1.43 30.67 18.74
CA ALA A 953 -2.81 30.47 18.30
C ALA A 953 -3.85 31.05 19.28
N ARG A 954 -3.53 31.07 20.58
CA ARG A 954 -4.38 31.63 21.64
C ARG A 954 -4.20 33.13 21.79
N TYR A 955 -3.00 33.65 21.52
CA TYR A 955 -2.62 35.05 21.64
C TYR A 955 -1.98 35.57 20.33
N PRO A 956 -2.71 35.53 19.20
CA PRO A 956 -2.13 35.84 17.89
C PRO A 956 -1.74 37.32 17.79
N LYS A 957 -2.50 38.22 18.40
CA LYS A 957 -2.21 39.66 18.41
C LYS A 957 -0.86 39.95 19.05
N GLU A 958 -0.60 39.35 20.21
CA GLU A 958 0.63 39.53 20.97
C GLU A 958 1.83 38.90 20.26
N TYR A 959 1.64 37.76 19.61
CA TYR A 959 2.66 37.14 18.77
C TYR A 959 3.06 38.05 17.59
N TYR A 960 2.09 38.54 16.80
CA TYR A 960 2.40 39.39 15.65
C TYR A 960 2.95 40.76 16.06
N ALA A 961 2.49 41.34 17.17
CA ALA A 961 3.09 42.54 17.73
C ALA A 961 4.56 42.31 18.13
N PHE A 962 4.89 41.13 18.68
CA PHE A 962 6.26 40.77 18.98
C PHE A 962 7.11 40.59 17.71
N LEU A 963 6.59 39.94 16.66
CA LEU A 963 7.28 39.88 15.36
C LEU A 963 7.56 41.27 14.79
N ASN A 964 6.62 42.21 14.95
CA ASN A 964 6.81 43.59 14.53
C ASN A 964 7.94 44.30 15.28
N GLU A 965 8.05 44.09 16.58
CA GLU A 965 9.15 44.62 17.40
C GLU A 965 10.50 44.10 16.90
N LEU A 966 10.57 42.80 16.59
CA LEU A 966 11.77 42.16 16.05
C LEU A 966 12.11 42.72 14.68
N ALA A 967 11.18 42.72 13.72
CA ALA A 967 11.39 43.24 12.37
C ALA A 967 11.82 44.73 12.38
N THR A 968 11.17 45.55 13.21
CA THR A 968 11.54 46.96 13.40
C THR A 968 12.97 47.11 13.93
N TRP A 969 13.40 46.22 14.84
CA TRP A 969 14.77 46.22 15.32
C TRP A 969 15.75 45.79 14.23
N ILE A 970 15.43 44.75 13.45
CA ILE A 970 16.25 44.26 12.35
C ILE A 970 16.48 45.37 11.33
N HIS A 971 15.44 46.08 10.88
CA HIS A 971 15.59 47.19 9.93
C HIS A 971 16.52 48.32 10.41
N ARG A 972 16.61 48.53 11.72
CA ARG A 972 17.56 49.51 12.29
C ARG A 972 18.99 48.99 12.28
N GLU A 973 19.19 47.69 12.55
CA GLU A 973 20.51 47.05 12.63
C GLU A 973 21.07 46.69 11.25
N ASP A 974 20.20 46.30 10.33
CA ASP A 974 20.47 45.87 8.97
C ASP A 974 19.39 46.40 8.01
N PRO A 975 19.58 47.60 7.44
CA PRO A 975 18.66 48.16 6.46
C PRO A 975 18.85 47.57 5.05
N ASN A 976 19.78 46.63 4.86
CA ASN A 976 20.15 46.13 3.53
C ASN A 976 19.30 44.94 3.09
N HIS A 977 18.80 44.15 4.03
CA HIS A 977 18.05 42.92 3.74
C HIS A 977 16.59 43.02 4.20
N PRO A 978 15.62 42.51 3.41
CA PRO A 978 14.23 42.41 3.83
C PRO A 978 14.02 41.44 5.00
N VAL A 979 12.87 41.60 5.68
CA VAL A 979 12.40 40.68 6.74
C VAL A 979 11.10 40.00 6.31
N ALA A 980 11.10 38.68 6.33
CA ALA A 980 9.95 37.82 6.07
C ALA A 980 9.42 37.18 7.36
N VAL A 981 8.15 36.81 7.36
CA VAL A 981 7.57 35.84 8.31
C VAL A 981 7.45 34.47 7.63
N ALA A 982 7.50 33.36 8.37
CA ALA A 982 7.03 32.07 7.88
C ALA A 982 5.77 31.65 8.66
N ASN A 983 4.61 31.96 8.08
CA ASN A 983 3.30 31.70 8.65
C ASN A 983 2.78 30.31 8.23
N GLY A 984 1.88 29.71 8.99
CA GLY A 984 1.07 28.59 8.52
C GLY A 984 -0.14 29.13 7.78
N GLU A 985 -0.23 28.89 6.47
CA GLU A 985 -1.33 29.37 5.64
C GLU A 985 -1.49 30.93 5.65
N TRP A 986 -2.59 31.46 5.13
CA TRP A 986 -3.00 32.88 5.24
C TRP A 986 -3.68 33.21 6.56
N LEU A 987 -3.69 32.30 7.53
CA LEU A 987 -4.39 32.47 8.80
C LEU A 987 -3.88 33.74 9.51
N TYR A 988 -4.81 34.57 9.98
CA TYR A 988 -4.60 35.85 10.64
C TYR A 988 -3.99 36.97 9.78
N LEU A 989 -4.21 36.95 8.46
CA LEU A 989 -3.71 37.96 7.53
C LEU A 989 -4.08 39.40 7.94
N ASP A 990 -5.31 39.59 8.41
CA ASP A 990 -5.84 40.86 8.93
C ASP A 990 -5.12 41.33 10.20
N LEU A 991 -4.79 40.41 11.11
CA LEU A 991 -4.02 40.72 12.32
C LEU A 991 -2.57 41.05 11.98
N ILE A 992 -1.97 40.37 11.00
CA ILE A 992 -0.62 40.70 10.50
C ILE A 992 -0.61 42.12 9.94
N ALA A 993 -1.63 42.51 9.17
CA ALA A 993 -1.77 43.86 8.63
C ALA A 993 -1.76 44.92 9.75
N GLN A 994 -2.47 44.63 10.85
CA GLN A 994 -2.64 45.54 11.98
C GLN A 994 -1.43 45.57 12.93
N GLN A 995 -0.87 44.40 13.25
CA GLN A 995 0.10 44.24 14.33
C GLN A 995 1.54 44.18 13.83
N ALA A 996 1.78 43.72 12.60
CA ALA A 996 3.10 43.50 12.03
C ALA A 996 3.39 44.26 10.71
N PRO A 997 3.16 45.58 10.66
CA PRO A 997 3.43 46.37 9.45
C PRO A 997 4.92 46.36 9.03
N ALA A 998 5.86 46.14 9.95
CA ALA A 998 7.30 46.11 9.67
C ALA A 998 7.79 44.81 8.98
N ILE A 999 6.96 43.78 8.83
CA ILE A 999 7.31 42.63 7.98
C ILE A 999 7.27 43.05 6.51
N ASP A 1000 8.30 42.78 5.72
CA ASP A 1000 8.38 43.17 4.32
C ASP A 1000 7.77 42.13 3.38
N VAL A 1001 7.95 40.84 3.70
CA VAL A 1001 7.51 39.70 2.89
C VAL A 1001 6.56 38.83 3.71
N PHE A 1002 5.39 38.54 3.17
CA PHE A 1002 4.51 37.52 3.74
C PHE A 1002 4.99 36.16 3.25
N GLY A 1003 5.64 35.39 4.13
CA GLY A 1003 6.00 34.02 3.83
C GLY A 1003 5.04 33.04 4.48
N ALA A 1004 4.71 31.94 3.80
CA ALA A 1004 3.87 30.91 4.37
C ALA A 1004 4.22 29.48 3.91
N ASN A 1005 4.07 28.53 4.82
CA ASN A 1005 4.04 27.10 4.51
C ASN A 1005 2.63 26.77 4.02
N VAL A 1006 2.53 26.17 2.82
CA VAL A 1006 1.24 25.99 2.12
C VAL A 1006 1.17 24.61 1.47
N TYR A 1007 0.18 23.80 1.88
CA TYR A 1007 -0.04 22.43 1.42
C TYR A 1007 -1.47 22.25 0.89
N ARG A 1008 -1.82 22.96 -0.20
CA ARG A 1008 -3.19 23.00 -0.76
C ARG A 1008 -3.52 21.94 -1.80
N GLY A 1009 -2.51 21.21 -2.31
CA GLY A 1009 -2.71 20.10 -3.25
C GLY A 1009 -1.93 20.23 -4.55
N GLU A 1010 -2.18 19.32 -5.47
CA GLU A 1010 -1.52 19.26 -6.78
C GLU A 1010 -1.90 20.41 -7.73
N HIS A 1011 -2.99 21.14 -7.45
CA HIS A 1011 -3.46 22.25 -8.29
C HIS A 1011 -2.79 23.59 -7.94
N GLY A 1012 -1.86 23.59 -6.99
CA GLY A 1012 -1.12 24.77 -6.58
C GLY A 1012 -1.62 25.44 -5.31
N PHE A 1013 -1.16 26.67 -5.11
CA PHE A 1013 -1.48 27.50 -3.95
C PHE A 1013 -2.79 28.28 -4.16
N GLY A 1014 -3.08 28.59 -5.41
CA GLY A 1014 -4.32 29.19 -5.88
C GLY A 1014 -4.26 30.70 -5.97
N SER A 1015 -4.90 31.25 -7.00
CA SER A 1015 -5.04 32.69 -7.20
C SER A 1015 -5.61 33.40 -5.98
N SER A 1016 -6.51 32.75 -5.25
CA SER A 1016 -7.15 33.34 -4.07
C SER A 1016 -6.14 33.68 -2.99
N PHE A 1017 -5.12 32.85 -2.82
CA PHE A 1017 -4.07 33.04 -1.83
C PHE A 1017 -3.27 34.31 -2.10
N PHE A 1018 -2.75 34.43 -3.32
CA PHE A 1018 -1.94 35.57 -3.73
C PHE A 1018 -2.75 36.87 -3.77
N GLU A 1019 -4.00 36.81 -4.22
CA GLU A 1019 -4.94 37.93 -4.23
C GLU A 1019 -5.28 38.40 -2.82
N ALA A 1020 -5.57 37.48 -1.89
CA ALA A 1020 -5.86 37.84 -0.50
C ALA A 1020 -4.68 38.60 0.14
N VAL A 1021 -3.45 38.11 -0.05
CA VAL A 1021 -2.25 38.80 0.45
C VAL A 1021 -2.08 40.17 -0.22
N ARG A 1022 -2.31 40.27 -1.53
CA ARG A 1022 -2.25 41.54 -2.24
C ARG A 1022 -3.27 42.53 -1.69
N GLU A 1023 -4.53 42.13 -1.51
CA GLU A 1023 -5.59 43.06 -1.10
C GLU A 1023 -5.49 43.45 0.37
N VAL A 1024 -5.08 42.55 1.26
CA VAL A 1024 -5.02 42.81 2.71
C VAL A 1024 -3.69 43.40 3.16
N LEU A 1025 -2.57 42.89 2.65
CA LEU A 1025 -1.22 43.32 3.07
C LEU A 1025 -0.53 44.22 2.04
N ASP A 1026 -0.83 44.05 0.75
CA ASP A 1026 -0.11 44.66 -0.37
C ASP A 1026 1.40 44.40 -0.31
N LYS A 1027 1.78 43.16 0.05
CA LYS A 1027 3.17 42.70 0.23
C LYS A 1027 3.52 41.58 -0.75
N PRO A 1028 4.82 41.38 -1.06
CA PRO A 1028 5.28 40.20 -1.77
C PRO A 1028 5.10 38.92 -0.95
N VAL A 1029 4.94 37.80 -1.66
CA VAL A 1029 4.67 36.46 -1.14
C VAL A 1029 5.86 35.54 -1.41
N LEU A 1030 6.29 34.81 -0.39
CA LEU A 1030 7.25 33.72 -0.50
C LEU A 1030 6.60 32.44 0.02
N ILE A 1031 6.52 31.39 -0.79
CA ILE A 1031 6.12 30.09 -0.24
C ILE A 1031 7.31 29.52 0.52
N THR A 1032 7.23 29.51 1.86
CA THR A 1032 8.35 29.13 2.73
C THR A 1032 8.51 27.62 2.87
N GLU A 1033 7.47 26.84 2.56
CA GLU A 1033 7.49 25.39 2.36
C GLU A 1033 6.35 24.92 1.47
N PHE A 1034 6.63 23.94 0.62
CA PHE A 1034 5.64 23.10 -0.05
C PHE A 1034 6.26 21.76 -0.48
N GLY A 1035 5.40 20.76 -0.70
CA GLY A 1035 5.78 19.44 -1.20
C GLY A 1035 4.79 18.37 -0.80
N CYS A 1036 5.09 17.12 -1.12
CA CYS A 1036 4.28 15.97 -0.74
C CYS A 1036 5.15 14.71 -0.61
N PRO A 1037 4.66 13.65 0.05
CA PRO A 1037 5.39 12.40 0.15
C PRO A 1037 5.52 11.71 -1.20
N ALA A 1038 6.64 11.02 -1.42
CA ALA A 1038 6.84 10.11 -2.54
C ALA A 1038 6.23 8.72 -2.30
N TYR A 1039 5.98 8.33 -1.04
CA TYR A 1039 5.31 7.07 -0.74
C TYR A 1039 3.78 7.23 -0.84
N GLN A 1040 3.14 6.22 -1.43
CA GLN A 1040 1.69 6.09 -1.45
C GLN A 1040 1.33 4.64 -1.11
N ALA A 1041 0.50 4.44 -0.08
CA ALA A 1041 0.06 3.11 0.30
C ALA A 1041 -0.63 2.40 -0.88
N ARG A 1042 -0.39 1.09 -1.01
CA ARG A 1042 -0.93 0.22 -2.07
C ARG A 1042 -0.43 0.52 -3.50
N HIS A 1043 0.51 1.44 -3.67
CA HIS A 1043 1.14 1.73 -4.96
C HIS A 1043 2.64 1.45 -4.95
N PRO A 1044 3.22 1.02 -6.08
CA PRO A 1044 4.66 0.86 -6.20
C PRO A 1044 5.37 2.23 -6.20
N GLU A 1045 6.62 2.25 -5.73
CA GLU A 1045 7.44 3.45 -5.58
C GLU A 1045 7.47 4.37 -6.83
N PRO A 1046 7.59 3.88 -8.07
CA PRO A 1046 7.57 4.76 -9.25
C PRO A 1046 6.25 5.52 -9.44
N VAL A 1047 5.10 4.95 -9.04
CA VAL A 1047 3.80 5.64 -9.08
C VAL A 1047 3.77 6.73 -8.02
N GLY A 1048 4.30 6.42 -6.83
CA GLY A 1048 4.52 7.34 -5.74
C GLY A 1048 5.35 8.57 -6.16
N GLU A 1049 6.54 8.34 -6.72
CA GLU A 1049 7.44 9.39 -7.21
C GLU A 1049 6.83 10.24 -8.32
N LEU A 1050 6.08 9.61 -9.23
CA LEU A 1050 5.38 10.33 -10.30
C LEU A 1050 4.28 11.22 -9.73
N GLY A 1051 3.51 10.74 -8.77
CA GLY A 1051 2.53 11.54 -8.03
C GLY A 1051 3.19 12.73 -7.32
N GLN A 1052 4.37 12.51 -6.71
CA GLN A 1052 5.16 13.59 -6.12
C GLN A 1052 5.58 14.63 -7.16
N ALA A 1053 6.09 14.20 -8.32
CA ALA A 1053 6.48 15.11 -9.38
C ALA A 1053 5.31 15.95 -9.90
N LEU A 1054 4.13 15.35 -10.12
CA LEU A 1054 2.93 16.07 -10.58
C LEU A 1054 2.43 17.09 -9.55
N TYR A 1055 2.44 16.74 -8.26
CA TYR A 1055 2.12 17.66 -7.18
C TYR A 1055 3.04 18.90 -7.20
N HIS A 1056 4.35 18.66 -7.29
CA HIS A 1056 5.33 19.75 -7.37
C HIS A 1056 5.18 20.57 -8.66
N LEU A 1057 4.85 19.93 -9.79
CA LEU A 1057 4.67 20.61 -11.07
C LEU A 1057 3.53 21.63 -11.00
N GLY A 1058 2.36 21.23 -10.51
CA GLY A 1058 1.21 22.12 -10.42
C GLY A 1058 1.45 23.27 -9.45
N ASN A 1059 2.10 23.01 -8.30
CA ASN A 1059 2.54 24.07 -7.38
C ASN A 1059 3.51 25.07 -8.03
N TRP A 1060 4.50 24.60 -8.78
CA TRP A 1060 5.46 25.49 -9.42
C TRP A 1060 4.83 26.32 -10.56
N ILE A 1061 3.97 25.71 -11.38
CA ILE A 1061 3.27 26.39 -12.47
C ILE A 1061 2.32 27.45 -11.93
N ASP A 1062 1.60 27.13 -10.85
CA ASP A 1062 0.72 28.08 -10.20
C ASP A 1062 1.51 29.27 -9.65
N LEU A 1063 2.61 29.01 -8.93
CA LEU A 1063 3.51 30.07 -8.44
C LEU A 1063 4.06 30.95 -9.57
N ASP A 1064 4.52 30.36 -10.67
CA ASP A 1064 5.03 31.10 -11.84
C ASP A 1064 3.95 32.04 -12.42
N SER A 1065 2.68 31.67 -12.31
CA SER A 1065 1.55 32.47 -12.80
C SER A 1065 1.25 33.72 -11.95
N HIS A 1066 1.86 33.84 -10.77
CA HIS A 1066 1.74 34.99 -9.86
C HIS A 1066 3.03 35.80 -9.70
N LEU A 1067 4.08 35.50 -10.47
CA LEU A 1067 5.29 36.35 -10.54
C LEU A 1067 4.98 37.72 -11.14
N ALA A 1068 5.87 38.69 -10.88
CA ALA A 1068 5.75 40.05 -11.42
C ALA A 1068 5.41 40.06 -12.93
N GLY A 1069 4.30 40.72 -13.27
CA GLY A 1069 3.80 40.82 -14.65
C GLY A 1069 2.70 39.81 -14.99
N ARG A 1070 2.30 38.96 -14.04
CA ARG A 1070 1.27 37.92 -14.21
C ARG A 1070 0.37 37.83 -12.98
N GLY A 1071 -0.89 37.46 -13.17
CA GLY A 1071 -1.83 37.19 -12.08
C GLY A 1071 -1.87 38.29 -11.02
N ALA A 1072 -1.75 37.89 -9.74
CA ALA A 1072 -1.63 38.81 -8.61
C ALA A 1072 -0.30 39.59 -8.59
N GLY A 1073 0.75 39.04 -9.22
CA GLY A 1073 2.03 39.70 -9.45
C GLY A 1073 2.89 39.92 -8.21
N ASN A 1074 2.62 39.22 -7.11
CA ASN A 1074 3.31 39.38 -5.84
C ASN A 1074 4.15 38.17 -5.41
N ALA A 1075 4.20 37.07 -6.16
CA ALA A 1075 5.04 35.92 -5.83
C ALA A 1075 6.54 36.20 -6.06
N LEU A 1076 7.39 35.74 -5.14
CA LEU A 1076 8.86 35.84 -5.23
C LEU A 1076 9.53 34.50 -5.58
N GLY A 1077 8.85 33.37 -5.38
CA GLY A 1077 9.41 32.03 -5.47
C GLY A 1077 8.97 31.16 -4.31
N GLY A 1078 9.54 29.95 -4.23
CA GLY A 1078 9.12 28.93 -3.26
C GLY A 1078 10.27 28.05 -2.77
N VAL A 1079 10.06 27.43 -1.62
CA VAL A 1079 11.00 26.52 -0.96
C VAL A 1079 10.43 25.11 -0.93
N ILE A 1080 11.13 24.17 -1.55
CA ILE A 1080 10.79 22.75 -1.48
C ILE A 1080 11.17 22.22 -0.08
N PHE A 1081 10.25 21.49 0.56
CA PHE A 1081 10.38 21.12 1.98
C PHE A 1081 11.50 20.12 2.30
N ALA A 1082 11.76 19.13 1.46
CA ALA A 1082 12.86 18.22 1.76
C ALA A 1082 13.70 17.87 0.54
N TRP A 1083 15.00 18.10 0.68
CA TRP A 1083 16.00 17.59 -0.25
C TRP A 1083 16.08 16.07 -0.21
N VAL A 1084 16.13 15.50 1.00
CA VAL A 1084 16.36 14.08 1.25
C VAL A 1084 15.38 13.56 2.29
N ASP A 1085 15.00 12.29 2.21
CA ASP A 1085 14.13 11.64 3.20
C ASP A 1085 14.70 11.72 4.63
N GLU A 1086 13.80 11.97 5.58
CA GLU A 1086 14.10 12.20 7.00
C GLU A 1086 13.39 11.14 7.85
N TRP A 1087 14.04 9.99 8.04
CA TRP A 1087 13.49 8.75 8.64
C TRP A 1087 13.06 8.84 10.12
N TRP A 1088 13.08 10.03 10.72
CA TRP A 1088 12.67 10.25 12.10
C TRP A 1088 11.29 10.93 12.20
N LYS A 1089 10.71 11.38 11.08
CA LYS A 1089 9.51 12.22 11.06
C LYS A 1089 8.17 11.47 11.15
N ALA A 1090 8.15 10.14 11.23
CA ALA A 1090 6.91 9.41 11.48
C ALA A 1090 6.37 9.63 12.92
N GLY A 1091 7.26 9.94 13.87
CA GLY A 1091 6.91 10.32 15.23
C GLY A 1091 7.88 9.80 16.28
N GLN A 1092 7.47 9.82 17.54
CA GLN A 1092 8.36 9.57 18.68
C GLN A 1092 8.54 8.07 19.02
N PRO A 1093 9.72 7.65 19.50
CA PRO A 1093 9.94 6.33 20.09
C PRO A 1093 9.05 6.06 21.33
N PRO A 1094 8.75 4.79 21.66
CA PRO A 1094 9.15 3.57 20.95
C PRO A 1094 8.21 3.18 19.80
N ARG A 1095 7.20 4.03 19.50
CA ARG A 1095 6.21 3.74 18.45
C ARG A 1095 6.86 3.73 17.06
N PHE A 1096 7.77 4.68 16.83
CA PHE A 1096 8.53 4.83 15.60
C PHE A 1096 10.03 4.78 15.90
N SER A 1097 10.83 4.46 14.88
CA SER A 1097 12.28 4.30 15.02
C SER A 1097 13.00 5.01 13.88
N PRO A 1098 14.02 5.85 14.14
CA PRO A 1098 14.77 6.53 13.09
C PRO A 1098 15.62 5.58 12.22
N TRP A 1099 15.62 4.29 12.53
CA TRP A 1099 16.30 3.23 11.79
C TRP A 1099 15.43 2.54 10.74
N VAL A 1100 14.13 2.87 10.68
CA VAL A 1100 13.16 2.27 9.75
C VAL A 1100 12.39 3.40 9.09
N GLN A 1101 12.37 3.42 7.75
CA GLN A 1101 11.50 4.34 7.03
C GLN A 1101 10.05 3.86 7.14
N ASP A 1102 9.22 4.59 7.88
CA ASP A 1102 7.89 4.15 8.27
C ASP A 1102 6.85 4.41 7.16
N THR A 1103 5.85 3.53 7.05
CA THR A 1103 4.77 3.59 6.06
C THR A 1103 3.40 3.82 6.69
N THR A 1104 3.37 4.25 7.95
CA THR A 1104 2.17 4.70 8.68
C THR A 1104 1.95 6.19 8.41
N PRO A 1105 0.73 6.60 8.04
CA PRO A 1105 0.48 8.01 7.74
C PRO A 1105 0.45 8.85 9.02
N ASN A 1106 1.02 10.06 8.95
CA ASN A 1106 0.96 11.05 10.04
C ASN A 1106 -0.45 11.63 10.18
N TRP A 1107 -1.07 12.00 9.05
CA TRP A 1107 -2.39 12.63 8.96
C TRP A 1107 -2.91 12.61 7.50
N SER A 1108 -4.18 12.93 7.29
CA SER A 1108 -4.90 12.96 6.00
C SER A 1108 -4.88 14.36 5.38
N GLY A 1109 -4.45 14.46 4.13
CA GLY A 1109 -4.32 15.76 3.46
C GLY A 1109 -4.49 15.66 1.95
N PRO A 1110 -4.42 16.80 1.23
CA PRO A 1110 -4.58 16.85 -0.22
C PRO A 1110 -3.33 16.33 -0.96
N PHE A 1111 -2.71 15.25 -0.48
CA PHE A 1111 -1.52 14.62 -1.02
C PHE A 1111 -1.88 13.51 -2.02
N PRO A 1112 -0.94 13.07 -2.87
CA PRO A 1112 -1.10 11.83 -3.63
C PRO A 1112 -1.43 10.67 -2.68
N GLY A 1113 -2.47 9.88 -2.99
CA GLY A 1113 -2.98 8.84 -2.10
C GLY A 1113 -3.76 9.33 -0.86
N GLY A 1114 -3.92 10.65 -0.66
CA GLY A 1114 -4.76 11.25 0.38
C GLY A 1114 -4.17 11.27 1.79
N LYS A 1115 -2.89 10.89 1.96
CA LYS A 1115 -2.23 10.75 3.27
C LYS A 1115 -0.84 11.38 3.29
N ASN A 1116 -0.45 11.92 4.43
CA ASN A 1116 0.89 12.41 4.71
C ASN A 1116 1.78 11.27 5.24
N TYR A 1117 2.95 11.10 4.64
CA TYR A 1117 4.04 10.26 5.13
C TYR A 1117 5.31 11.11 5.22
N GLU A 1118 5.50 11.81 6.34
CA GLU A 1118 6.41 12.95 6.42
C GLU A 1118 7.88 12.58 6.15
N GLU A 1119 8.28 11.33 6.47
CA GLU A 1119 9.62 10.80 6.20
C GLU A 1119 9.97 10.71 4.71
N TRP A 1120 8.95 10.72 3.84
CA TRP A 1120 9.06 10.49 2.39
C TRP A 1120 8.98 11.76 1.55
N PHE A 1121 9.09 12.94 2.16
CA PHE A 1121 9.01 14.22 1.43
C PHE A 1121 10.25 14.54 0.60
N GLY A 1122 11.35 13.80 0.78
CA GLY A 1122 12.58 14.04 0.04
C GLY A 1122 12.35 14.01 -1.47
N ILE A 1123 12.88 14.97 -2.21
CA ILE A 1123 13.00 14.82 -3.68
C ILE A 1123 14.19 13.92 -4.07
N THR A 1124 14.96 13.47 -3.07
CA THR A 1124 15.97 12.42 -3.15
C THR A 1124 15.78 11.43 -1.98
N SER A 1125 16.18 10.17 -2.17
CA SER A 1125 16.15 9.12 -1.14
C SER A 1125 17.57 8.74 -0.68
N GLN A 1126 17.70 8.22 0.54
CA GLN A 1126 18.94 7.65 1.07
C GLN A 1126 19.08 6.14 0.81
N GLY A 1127 18.26 5.58 -0.09
CA GLY A 1127 18.20 4.15 -0.41
C GLY A 1127 17.64 3.34 0.76
N ASP A 1128 18.23 2.18 1.02
CA ASP A 1128 17.89 1.31 2.16
C ASP A 1128 18.50 1.79 3.50
N GLY A 1129 19.15 2.96 3.52
CA GLY A 1129 19.82 3.52 4.69
C GLY A 1129 21.21 2.93 4.97
N SER A 1130 21.64 1.86 4.29
CA SER A 1130 22.92 1.18 4.54
C SER A 1130 24.15 2.05 4.28
N ARG A 1131 24.01 3.03 3.37
CA ARG A 1131 25.05 4.00 2.99
C ARG A 1131 24.75 5.43 3.45
N SER A 1132 23.78 5.59 4.34
CA SER A 1132 23.47 6.89 4.96
C SER A 1132 24.69 7.46 5.71
N PRO A 1133 24.97 8.78 5.62
CA PRO A 1133 24.19 9.81 4.92
C PRO A 1133 24.65 10.09 3.48
N TYR A 1134 25.47 9.22 2.86
CA TYR A 1134 26.19 9.52 1.61
C TYR A 1134 25.39 9.22 0.33
N LEU A 1135 24.52 8.21 0.35
CA LEU A 1135 23.81 7.77 -0.86
C LEU A 1135 22.63 8.68 -1.23
N ARG A 1136 22.45 8.95 -2.52
CA ARG A 1136 21.26 9.63 -3.07
C ARG A 1136 20.67 8.84 -4.22
N GLN A 1137 19.37 8.59 -4.18
CA GLN A 1137 18.58 8.19 -5.34
C GLN A 1137 17.72 9.38 -5.78
N LEU A 1138 17.85 9.80 -7.04
CA LEU A 1138 17.21 11.01 -7.56
C LEU A 1138 15.79 10.71 -8.08
N ARG A 1139 14.77 11.23 -7.40
CA ARG A 1139 13.36 10.96 -7.73
C ARG A 1139 12.88 11.70 -8.98
N ALA A 1140 11.71 11.33 -9.49
CA ALA A 1140 11.05 12.03 -10.59
C ALA A 1140 10.92 13.55 -10.38
N ALA A 1141 10.62 13.99 -9.15
CA ALA A 1141 10.53 15.41 -8.81
C ALA A 1141 11.86 16.17 -9.00
N TYR A 1142 12.99 15.56 -8.64
CA TYR A 1142 14.32 16.14 -8.91
C TYR A 1142 14.54 16.32 -10.42
N ARG A 1143 14.30 15.27 -11.22
CA ARG A 1143 14.51 15.29 -12.68
C ARG A 1143 13.61 16.32 -13.36
N MET A 1144 12.39 16.48 -12.85
CA MET A 1144 11.45 17.51 -13.28
C MET A 1144 12.02 18.91 -13.06
N TYR A 1145 12.40 19.25 -11.82
CA TYR A 1145 12.96 20.57 -11.52
C TYR A 1145 14.26 20.84 -12.25
N HIS A 1146 15.16 19.85 -12.33
CA HIS A 1146 16.39 19.94 -13.11
C HIS A 1146 16.12 20.26 -14.60
N SER A 1147 14.97 19.85 -15.15
CA SER A 1147 14.58 20.20 -16.53
C SER A 1147 13.89 21.57 -16.60
N LEU A 1148 13.01 21.89 -15.63
CA LEU A 1148 12.25 23.14 -15.59
C LEU A 1148 13.09 24.38 -15.23
N TRP A 1149 14.07 24.22 -14.36
CA TRP A 1149 14.89 25.32 -13.84
C TRP A 1149 16.18 25.52 -14.62
N LYS A 1150 16.49 24.64 -15.56
CA LYS A 1150 17.56 24.91 -16.53
C LYS A 1150 17.18 26.11 -17.41
N PRO A 1151 18.10 27.09 -17.56
CA PRO A 1151 17.91 28.28 -18.38
C PRO A 1151 17.52 27.98 -19.83
#